data_AF-A0A937RL45-F1
#
_entry.id   AF-A0A937RL45-F1
#
_cell.length_a   1.000
_cell.length_b   1.000
_cell.length_c   1.000
_cell.angle_alpha   90.00
_cell.angle_beta   90.00
_cell.angle_gamma   90.00
#
_symmetry.space_group_name_H-M   'P 1'
#
loop_
_entity.id
_entity.type
_entity.pdbx_description
1 polymer ?
#
loop_
_entity_poly.entity_id
_entity_poly.type
_entity_poly.pdbx_seq_one_letter_code
_entity_poly.pdbx_strand_id
1 'polypeptide(L)'
;MTNSSTTPRAARPTRRAGGKNTQAAVVVPVSVAALAVNARTRDTDGTFVFQRWRTNFRFTELDNLPPEPRPFDVESDWRGNPDRLGVYLQWQLPEALCRGKHESTGGVGDFPLVPNRWLVVRYGRSSRAVRAWLVHSDYLDPRDGTVSFADPTADGVVATMIGRRHELTADAPWREPADPPEPFLTAVGPGLMTFTVFQPYNENVFSIHDTLDDVTGADRLSYAVAGWYATAGSDILADGELTDLLEKLEWTVPGPAAAVGRRTLYTGTALGVDWDPDGAVPDSDSPDGSTVAVAIGNSAAEAAAELQEQADGPDAFSADDAALFRAFLLGALDDLDRGDGEEIVERTAHQGGFGPVPGGYRWQVVGRGDPSTPSSLSSAALARRQRAEDTVVADLNRAQRAHDRLEHDLTAARERLYQLWWLSRLSKQPDEFRSKIGAQLDPANPDGTAGQVAALTAALATARRTLPWGLEHAELAASIAAYATDHGIVGDRRLTRVPRDPFEQHADPAVVLAGARLNAPLIRGDALPCRLPDRHVTRVAGGRTTIGAADVAADLAKVALGGLPAELLDAIRGALTEFLILDRALAAGMDLATATVTGTLPELGAAPWRQPWQPLYMMWEAEFYPLTFRDGATEHWKWDSNRYRWLGVGAPAKSRVVRGRQYLTPSVGHATAGRFDTYARHRDDPAATVARALRDDAEQSDLLVQRLDGLGAAVGQREPAATAHPTGAIADLLADGDYRAPDPGPQPLDEWDEWEPSQFVELRAGQMKFTRLSVVDRFGRAVNLITNDYHFTPVVPDTMVPDHPVHPVEPDRFIELSPRLLQPARLRFDLLPATHTGNVGDDVDLAPGENPVAGWLLHNRLDASLACYDPDGAALGELRVVMAPSGDRIVDWTPLPGSPLTDFGELAGPYPHLYRFLRTIKERGVDTFTAVRQTIDEALTTIDPDGPDDTALSFLAGRPLALVRARVDLELCGPIRRDVHWRAVLSPPTPQMPTYPWTIRLGEAPMTDDGLVGYVLNDDYDHFETVVDPRGPAGDYLRPIGDGSRLRLSFAGEDNAILTLLFDPRAAVHAVTDILPVGQLRVPERFVTAALTRMAICFRTGPLLAAPRQIETPDGQLVDAMAIPRPATAVGTWSWTEPFDGQWARWPMVAPTDDEAPVGAPEIRSGFLVLDDAASATRHSATR
;
A
#
# COMPACT_ATOMS: atom_id res chain seq x y z
N MET A 1 12.52 -57.26 -53.18
CA MET A 1 12.81 -58.60 -53.72
C MET A 1 14.33 -58.72 -53.83
N THR A 2 14.98 -59.23 -52.78
CA THR A 2 15.49 -60.61 -52.62
C THR A 2 16.87 -60.81 -53.23
N ASN A 3 17.89 -60.94 -52.37
CA ASN A 3 18.82 -62.11 -52.25
C ASN A 3 20.19 -61.64 -51.73
N SER A 4 20.54 -61.96 -50.47
CA SER A 4 21.24 -63.18 -50.01
C SER A 4 22.77 -62.97 -50.05
N SER A 5 23.62 -63.35 -49.10
CA SER A 5 23.57 -64.01 -47.79
C SER A 5 25.03 -64.39 -47.49
N THR A 6 25.47 -64.41 -46.22
CA THR A 6 26.34 -65.42 -45.53
C THR A 6 27.13 -64.79 -44.37
N THR A 7 26.69 -64.90 -43.09
CA THR A 7 26.89 -65.97 -42.05
C THR A 7 28.17 -65.80 -41.20
N PRO A 8 28.28 -66.37 -39.97
CA PRO A 8 27.32 -67.11 -39.15
C PRO A 8 27.23 -66.69 -37.66
N ARG A 9 26.27 -67.36 -37.02
CA ARG A 9 25.66 -67.25 -35.69
C ARG A 9 26.52 -67.92 -34.60
N ALA A 10 26.60 -67.31 -33.42
CA ALA A 10 27.07 -67.93 -32.18
C ALA A 10 26.05 -67.78 -31.02
N ALA A 11 25.98 -68.86 -30.23
CA ALA A 11 25.27 -69.17 -29.00
C ALA A 11 24.41 -68.12 -28.24
N ARG A 12 23.21 -68.59 -27.83
CA ARG A 12 22.37 -68.03 -26.76
C ARG A 12 23.09 -68.02 -25.40
N PRO A 13 22.75 -67.05 -24.54
CA PRO A 13 22.46 -67.35 -23.14
C PRO A 13 21.01 -66.98 -22.76
N THR A 14 20.44 -67.90 -22.00
CA THR A 14 19.28 -67.85 -21.10
C THR A 14 18.65 -66.50 -20.76
N ARG A 15 17.33 -66.42 -21.02
CA ARG A 15 16.36 -65.49 -20.39
C ARG A 15 16.52 -65.47 -18.87
N ARG A 16 16.83 -64.30 -18.29
CA ARG A 16 16.34 -63.91 -16.96
C ARG A 16 15.00 -63.22 -17.15
N ALA A 17 13.93 -63.88 -16.75
CA ALA A 17 12.64 -63.25 -16.50
C ALA A 17 12.70 -62.58 -15.12
N GLY A 18 12.19 -61.35 -15.02
CA GLY A 18 12.06 -60.61 -13.75
C GLY A 18 12.48 -59.15 -13.80
N GLY A 19 12.08 -58.38 -14.83
CA GLY A 19 12.15 -56.93 -14.77
C GLY A 19 10.97 -56.41 -13.95
N LYS A 20 11.15 -56.20 -12.65
CA LYS A 20 10.25 -55.30 -11.91
C LYS A 20 10.50 -53.90 -12.45
N ASN A 21 9.45 -53.23 -12.88
CA ASN A 21 9.46 -51.82 -13.22
C ASN A 21 9.65 -51.04 -11.90
N THR A 22 10.89 -50.90 -11.42
CA THR A 22 11.20 -50.20 -10.16
C THR A 22 11.28 -48.71 -10.46
N GLN A 23 10.17 -48.01 -10.22
CA GLN A 23 10.16 -46.55 -10.14
C GLN A 23 11.08 -46.10 -8.99
N ALA A 24 11.90 -45.08 -9.23
CA ALA A 24 12.88 -44.60 -8.26
C ALA A 24 12.39 -43.33 -7.54
N ALA A 25 12.69 -43.19 -6.24
CA ALA A 25 12.34 -41.99 -5.48
C ALA A 25 12.96 -40.73 -6.10
N VAL A 26 12.25 -39.61 -6.05
CA VAL A 26 12.74 -38.30 -6.50
C VAL A 26 13.67 -37.74 -5.44
N VAL A 27 14.90 -37.40 -5.83
CA VAL A 27 15.92 -36.79 -4.97
C VAL A 27 15.79 -35.27 -5.08
N VAL A 28 15.29 -34.65 -4.02
CA VAL A 28 15.00 -33.22 -3.95
C VAL A 28 16.13 -32.53 -3.19
N PRO A 29 16.87 -31.57 -3.78
CA PRO A 29 17.94 -30.89 -3.07
C PRO A 29 17.39 -29.94 -2.00
N VAL A 30 18.04 -29.90 -0.83
CA VAL A 30 17.76 -28.93 0.24
C VAL A 30 19.03 -28.19 0.64
N SER A 31 18.89 -26.90 0.97
CA SER A 31 20.01 -26.09 1.47
C SER A 31 20.28 -26.44 2.93
N VAL A 32 21.53 -26.78 3.27
CA VAL A 32 21.98 -27.05 4.65
C VAL A 32 23.00 -25.99 5.01
N ALA A 33 22.78 -25.25 6.10
CA ALA A 33 23.86 -24.47 6.69
C ALA A 33 24.22 -24.97 8.08
N ALA A 34 25.50 -24.76 8.39
CA ALA A 34 26.12 -25.13 9.64
C ALA A 34 26.72 -23.87 10.26
N LEU A 35 26.23 -23.46 11.41
CA LEU A 35 26.84 -22.43 12.24
C LEU A 35 27.80 -23.11 13.22
N ALA A 36 29.10 -22.95 13.02
CA ALA A 36 30.11 -23.43 13.95
C ALA A 36 30.27 -22.42 15.09
N VAL A 37 30.01 -22.85 16.32
CA VAL A 37 30.04 -22.03 17.54
C VAL A 37 31.17 -22.53 18.44
N ASN A 38 32.37 -22.00 18.21
CA ASN A 38 33.50 -22.18 19.14
C ASN A 38 33.46 -21.13 20.27
N ALA A 39 34.42 -21.17 21.20
CA ALA A 39 34.42 -20.27 22.35
C ALA A 39 34.41 -18.78 21.95
N ARG A 40 35.15 -18.40 20.91
CA ARG A 40 35.19 -17.01 20.40
C ARG A 40 33.96 -16.63 19.59
N THR A 41 33.28 -17.59 18.95
CA THR A 41 32.02 -17.32 18.27
C THR A 41 30.92 -17.07 19.30
N ARG A 42 30.84 -17.91 20.36
CA ARG A 42 29.88 -17.75 21.47
C ARG A 42 30.09 -16.43 22.22
N ASP A 43 31.33 -16.18 22.62
CA ASP A 43 31.74 -14.99 23.38
C ASP A 43 32.57 -14.07 22.50
N THR A 44 31.95 -13.55 21.44
CA THR A 44 32.58 -12.64 20.49
C THR A 44 33.02 -11.32 21.14
N ASP A 45 33.97 -10.64 20.48
CA ASP A 45 34.55 -9.36 20.89
C ASP A 45 33.61 -8.17 20.72
N GLY A 46 32.39 -8.40 20.24
CA GLY A 46 31.38 -7.37 19.99
C GLY A 46 31.11 -7.13 18.51
N THR A 47 31.84 -7.77 17.60
CA THR A 47 31.57 -7.76 16.14
C THR A 47 30.15 -8.24 15.80
N PHE A 48 29.59 -9.12 16.62
CA PHE A 48 28.16 -9.45 16.65
C PHE A 48 27.77 -9.83 18.09
N VAL A 49 26.52 -10.20 18.32
CA VAL A 49 26.04 -10.83 19.56
C VAL A 49 25.08 -11.97 19.22
N PHE A 50 24.65 -12.75 20.20
CA PHE A 50 23.52 -13.66 20.01
C PHE A 50 22.26 -13.05 20.63
N GLN A 51 21.26 -12.80 19.78
CA GLN A 51 19.90 -12.45 20.16
C GLN A 51 18.99 -13.63 19.79
N ARG A 52 18.90 -14.61 20.68
CA ARG A 52 18.10 -15.82 20.51
C ARG A 52 16.91 -15.81 21.47
N TRP A 53 15.80 -16.38 21.05
CA TRP A 53 14.61 -16.53 21.87
C TRP A 53 13.83 -17.78 21.44
N ARG A 54 13.01 -18.32 22.35
CA ARG A 54 12.13 -19.46 22.10
C ARG A 54 10.69 -19.05 22.31
N THR A 55 9.80 -19.71 21.59
CA THR A 55 8.36 -19.62 21.86
C THR A 55 8.03 -20.32 23.17
N ASN A 56 6.95 -19.90 23.81
CA ASN A 56 6.39 -20.52 24.99
C ASN A 56 4.87 -20.51 24.94
N PHE A 57 4.29 -21.58 24.40
CA PHE A 57 2.84 -21.73 24.29
C PHE A 57 2.12 -21.85 25.63
N ARG A 58 2.84 -22.03 26.75
CA ARG A 58 2.21 -21.96 28.10
C ARG A 58 1.63 -20.58 28.38
N PHE A 59 2.24 -19.51 27.86
CA PHE A 59 1.72 -18.15 28.02
C PHE A 59 0.41 -17.97 27.25
N THR A 60 0.31 -18.58 26.07
CA THR A 60 -0.93 -18.58 25.29
C THR A 60 -2.01 -19.43 25.94
N GLU A 61 -1.67 -20.64 26.40
CA GLU A 61 -2.59 -21.56 27.10
C GLU A 61 -3.16 -20.94 28.40
N LEU A 62 -2.32 -20.28 29.20
CA LEU A 62 -2.70 -19.81 30.54
C LEU A 62 -3.30 -18.39 30.54
N ASP A 63 -2.81 -17.51 29.67
CA ASP A 63 -3.09 -16.07 29.74
C ASP A 63 -3.42 -15.44 28.37
N ASN A 64 -3.61 -16.21 27.30
CA ASN A 64 -3.84 -15.67 25.94
C ASN A 64 -2.74 -14.70 25.44
N LEU A 65 -1.56 -14.74 26.05
CA LEU A 65 -0.42 -13.94 25.66
C LEU A 65 0.26 -14.53 24.40
N PRO A 66 0.87 -13.69 23.55
CA PRO A 66 1.67 -14.16 22.43
C PRO A 66 2.71 -15.21 22.89
N PRO A 67 2.91 -16.31 22.13
CA PRO A 67 3.89 -17.32 22.50
C PRO A 67 5.32 -16.82 22.31
N GLU A 68 5.56 -15.83 21.47
CA GLU A 68 6.86 -15.21 21.29
C GLU A 68 7.10 -14.14 22.36
N PRO A 69 8.30 -14.08 22.98
CA PRO A 69 8.63 -13.04 23.94
C PRO A 69 8.76 -11.67 23.25
N ARG A 70 8.69 -10.61 24.05
CA ARG A 70 8.87 -9.23 23.58
C ARG A 70 10.25 -9.06 22.93
N PRO A 71 10.39 -8.17 21.94
CA PRO A 71 11.68 -7.91 21.33
C PRO A 71 12.74 -7.52 22.38
N PHE A 72 13.94 -8.09 22.22
CA PHE A 72 15.11 -7.99 23.10
C PHE A 72 15.03 -8.70 24.45
N ASP A 73 13.92 -9.37 24.76
CA ASP A 73 13.86 -10.32 25.87
C ASP A 73 14.44 -11.67 25.40
N VAL A 74 15.78 -11.71 25.31
CA VAL A 74 16.56 -12.82 24.74
C VAL A 74 17.03 -13.82 25.80
N GLU A 75 17.44 -15.01 25.36
CA GLU A 75 18.06 -16.05 26.19
C GLU A 75 19.32 -15.50 26.89
N SER A 76 19.27 -15.41 28.22
CA SER A 76 20.34 -14.82 29.04
C SER A 76 21.51 -15.78 29.32
N ASP A 77 21.37 -17.07 29.00
CA ASP A 77 22.29 -18.15 29.34
C ASP A 77 23.20 -18.58 28.18
N TRP A 78 23.28 -17.78 27.11
CA TRP A 78 24.11 -18.12 25.95
C TRP A 78 25.61 -17.89 26.19
N ARG A 79 25.96 -16.71 26.74
CA ARG A 79 27.35 -16.29 26.96
C ARG A 79 28.00 -17.14 28.06
N GLY A 80 29.23 -17.59 27.82
CA GLY A 80 30.00 -18.38 28.79
C GLY A 80 29.51 -19.83 29.01
N ASN A 81 28.40 -20.23 28.39
CA ASN A 81 27.82 -21.56 28.59
C ASN A 81 28.49 -22.59 27.65
N PRO A 82 29.23 -23.60 28.17
CA PRO A 82 29.92 -24.59 27.34
C PRO A 82 28.95 -25.48 26.55
N ASP A 83 27.72 -25.66 27.02
CA ASP A 83 26.70 -26.46 26.32
C ASP A 83 26.21 -25.78 25.04
N ARG A 84 26.62 -24.53 24.77
CA ARG A 84 26.30 -23.83 23.51
C ARG A 84 27.35 -24.04 22.43
N LEU A 85 28.48 -24.68 22.75
CA LEU A 85 29.53 -24.97 21.79
C LEU A 85 29.11 -26.10 20.84
N GLY A 86 29.71 -26.12 19.65
CA GLY A 86 29.49 -27.15 18.65
C GLY A 86 28.97 -26.58 17.34
N VAL A 87 28.24 -27.39 16.56
CA VAL A 87 27.71 -27.00 15.25
C VAL A 87 26.19 -27.05 15.26
N TYR A 88 25.56 -25.93 14.95
CA TYR A 88 24.11 -25.85 14.74
C TYR A 88 23.84 -26.01 13.25
N LEU A 89 23.23 -27.14 12.89
CA LEU A 89 22.83 -27.44 11.51
C LEU A 89 21.36 -27.18 11.32
N GLN A 90 21.00 -26.49 10.25
CA GLN A 90 19.61 -26.29 9.84
C GLN A 90 19.50 -26.51 8.33
N TRP A 91 18.45 -27.22 7.92
CA TRP A 91 18.12 -27.41 6.51
C TRP A 91 16.82 -26.69 6.16
N GLN A 92 16.80 -26.08 4.98
CA GLN A 92 15.64 -25.35 4.48
C GLN A 92 14.77 -26.28 3.63
N LEU A 93 13.46 -26.25 3.90
CA LEU A 93 12.49 -26.95 3.08
C LEU A 93 12.41 -26.30 1.68
N PRO A 94 12.16 -27.07 0.61
CA PRO A 94 11.90 -26.50 -0.71
C PRO A 94 10.70 -25.55 -0.68
N GLU A 95 10.76 -24.46 -1.44
CA GLU A 95 9.73 -23.42 -1.47
C GLU A 95 8.31 -23.97 -1.70
N ALA A 96 8.17 -24.99 -2.54
CA ALA A 96 6.89 -25.63 -2.83
C ALA A 96 6.18 -26.20 -1.58
N LEU A 97 6.95 -26.55 -0.54
CA LEU A 97 6.41 -27.01 0.75
C LEU A 97 6.04 -25.86 1.70
N CYS A 98 6.45 -24.64 1.38
CA CYS A 98 6.28 -23.44 2.19
C CYS A 98 5.22 -22.48 1.60
N ARG A 99 4.42 -22.93 0.63
CA ARG A 99 3.34 -22.14 0.00
C ARG A 99 1.97 -22.71 0.42
N GLY A 100 1.11 -21.85 0.99
CA GLY A 100 -0.28 -22.20 1.29
C GLY A 100 -1.12 -22.32 0.01
N LYS A 101 -2.19 -23.12 0.05
CA LYS A 101 -3.16 -23.17 -1.04
C LYS A 101 -4.21 -22.07 -0.82
N HIS A 102 -4.83 -21.56 -1.88
CA HIS A 102 -6.00 -20.68 -1.72
C HIS A 102 -7.20 -21.42 -2.29
N GLU A 103 -8.21 -21.69 -1.46
CA GLU A 103 -9.46 -22.30 -1.91
C GLU A 103 -10.48 -21.20 -2.21
N SER A 104 -11.06 -21.23 -3.41
CA SER A 104 -11.93 -20.18 -3.94
C SER A 104 -13.19 -19.91 -3.11
N THR A 105 -13.55 -20.80 -2.18
CA THR A 105 -14.79 -20.71 -1.37
C THR A 105 -14.55 -20.69 0.15
N GLY A 106 -13.28 -20.75 0.61
CA GLY A 106 -12.96 -21.01 2.03
C GLY A 106 -11.77 -20.25 2.61
N GLY A 107 -11.09 -19.38 1.84
CA GLY A 107 -9.93 -18.63 2.30
C GLY A 107 -8.59 -19.34 2.01
N VAL A 108 -7.56 -19.03 2.80
CA VAL A 108 -6.25 -19.69 2.70
C VAL A 108 -6.41 -21.15 3.12
N GLY A 109 -6.32 -22.08 2.17
CA GLY A 109 -6.25 -23.51 2.43
C GLY A 109 -4.93 -23.93 3.07
N ASP A 110 -4.92 -25.12 3.66
CA ASP A 110 -3.81 -25.60 4.48
C ASP A 110 -2.47 -25.68 3.73
N PHE A 111 -1.38 -25.40 4.46
CA PHE A 111 -0.02 -25.67 3.98
C PHE A 111 0.18 -27.17 3.78
N PRO A 112 0.97 -27.60 2.77
CA PRO A 112 1.24 -29.01 2.58
C PRO A 112 2.00 -29.61 3.76
N LEU A 113 1.80 -30.90 4.00
CA LEU A 113 2.59 -31.67 4.95
C LEU A 113 4.06 -31.71 4.51
N VAL A 114 4.96 -31.68 5.49
CA VAL A 114 6.41 -31.65 5.25
C VAL A 114 7.10 -32.93 5.77
N PRO A 115 8.32 -33.26 5.29
CA PRO A 115 9.03 -34.45 5.74
C PRO A 115 9.32 -34.40 7.24
N ASN A 116 9.05 -35.50 7.93
CA ASN A 116 9.07 -35.60 9.39
C ASN A 116 10.12 -36.60 9.92
N ARG A 117 10.94 -37.19 9.05
CA ARG A 117 12.10 -38.02 9.41
C ARG A 117 13.33 -37.49 8.70
N TRP A 118 14.39 -37.20 9.46
CA TRP A 118 15.64 -36.71 8.89
C TRP A 118 16.84 -37.45 9.44
N LEU A 119 17.60 -38.12 8.57
CA LEU A 119 18.91 -38.67 8.87
C LEU A 119 19.95 -37.57 8.76
N VAL A 120 20.71 -37.33 9.83
CA VAL A 120 21.88 -36.44 9.84
C VAL A 120 23.11 -37.28 10.08
N VAL A 121 24.12 -37.16 9.21
CA VAL A 121 25.40 -37.88 9.34
C VAL A 121 26.53 -36.88 9.38
N ARG A 122 27.36 -36.93 10.43
CA ARG A 122 28.63 -36.22 10.54
C ARG A 122 29.78 -37.14 10.19
N TYR A 123 30.72 -36.62 9.40
CA TYR A 123 32.01 -37.23 9.13
C TYR A 123 33.13 -36.29 9.59
N GLY A 124 34.00 -36.78 10.48
CA GLY A 124 35.22 -36.07 10.89
C GLY A 124 36.40 -36.52 10.04
N ARG A 125 37.11 -35.59 9.39
CA ARG A 125 38.12 -35.94 8.39
C ARG A 125 39.39 -36.51 9.01
N SER A 126 39.90 -35.91 10.07
CA SER A 126 41.16 -36.32 10.72
C SER A 126 40.96 -37.60 11.51
N SER A 127 39.83 -37.68 12.22
CA SER A 127 39.43 -38.85 13.01
C SER A 127 38.91 -40.01 12.14
N ARG A 128 38.40 -39.72 10.94
CA ARG A 128 37.56 -40.63 10.13
C ARG A 128 36.38 -41.21 10.94
N ALA A 129 35.94 -40.49 11.96
CA ALA A 129 34.81 -40.84 12.80
C ALA A 129 33.51 -40.52 12.07
N VAL A 130 32.50 -41.37 12.26
CA VAL A 130 31.15 -41.20 11.72
C VAL A 130 30.20 -41.21 12.90
N ARG A 131 29.33 -40.20 12.97
CA ARG A 131 28.23 -40.13 13.93
C ARG A 131 26.94 -39.82 13.17
N ALA A 132 25.85 -40.46 13.54
CA ALA A 132 24.59 -40.34 12.82
C ALA A 132 23.42 -40.21 13.78
N TRP A 133 22.44 -39.40 13.42
CA TRP A 133 21.21 -39.21 14.19
C TRP A 133 20.01 -39.29 13.26
N LEU A 134 18.89 -39.78 13.79
CA LEU A 134 17.59 -39.60 13.18
C LEU A 134 16.80 -38.57 13.98
N VAL A 135 16.35 -37.52 13.30
CA VAL A 135 15.41 -36.54 13.84
C VAL A 135 13.98 -37.01 13.60
N HIS A 136 13.20 -37.04 14.69
CA HIS A 136 11.79 -37.37 14.73
C HIS A 136 11.00 -36.07 14.89
N SER A 137 10.71 -35.40 13.76
CA SER A 137 10.28 -34.00 13.75
C SER A 137 8.89 -33.76 14.33
N ASP A 138 7.99 -34.74 14.22
CA ASP A 138 6.59 -34.68 14.68
C ASP A 138 6.37 -35.39 16.03
N TYR A 139 7.43 -35.65 16.78
CA TYR A 139 7.33 -36.21 18.12
C TYR A 139 6.75 -35.18 19.11
N LEU A 140 5.59 -35.45 19.68
CA LEU A 140 4.97 -34.60 20.70
C LEU A 140 5.12 -35.23 22.08
N ASP A 141 5.85 -34.58 22.98
CA ASP A 141 5.92 -34.95 24.39
C ASP A 141 6.29 -33.73 25.24
N PRO A 142 5.51 -33.37 26.28
CA PRO A 142 5.73 -32.15 27.05
C PRO A 142 6.99 -32.16 27.93
N ARG A 143 7.72 -33.29 28.04
CA ARG A 143 8.94 -33.45 28.85
C ARG A 143 10.17 -33.79 28.00
N ASP A 144 9.99 -34.61 26.97
CA ASP A 144 11.06 -35.17 26.14
C ASP A 144 11.18 -34.46 24.77
N GLY A 145 10.21 -33.61 24.41
CA GLY A 145 10.29 -32.74 23.24
C GLY A 145 11.24 -31.56 23.42
N THR A 146 11.70 -30.96 22.31
CA THR A 146 12.83 -30.02 22.31
C THR A 146 12.45 -28.55 22.17
N VAL A 147 11.35 -28.23 21.49
CA VAL A 147 10.86 -26.86 21.28
C VAL A 147 9.38 -26.73 21.65
N SER A 148 8.97 -25.60 22.22
CA SER A 148 7.58 -25.36 22.63
C SER A 148 6.64 -25.31 21.43
N PHE A 149 5.49 -25.98 21.54
CA PHE A 149 4.53 -26.16 20.46
C PHE A 149 3.08 -26.14 21.00
N ALA A 150 2.11 -25.85 20.13
CA ALA A 150 0.69 -26.01 20.43
C ALA A 150 0.24 -27.39 19.95
N ASP A 151 -0.40 -28.18 20.83
CA ASP A 151 -0.89 -29.52 20.48
C ASP A 151 -1.90 -29.44 19.32
N PRO A 152 -1.59 -29.99 18.14
CA PRO A 152 -2.44 -29.91 16.96
C PRO A 152 -3.71 -30.77 17.08
N THR A 153 -3.78 -31.66 18.08
CA THR A 153 -4.92 -32.57 18.29
C THR A 153 -5.94 -32.03 19.28
N ALA A 154 -5.66 -30.90 19.93
CA ALA A 154 -6.53 -30.29 20.92
C ALA A 154 -7.51 -29.28 20.30
N ASP A 155 -8.73 -29.18 20.86
CA ASP A 155 -9.77 -28.22 20.42
C ASP A 155 -9.43 -26.75 20.76
N GLY A 156 -8.28 -26.49 21.41
CA GLY A 156 -7.79 -25.17 21.78
C GLY A 156 -6.28 -25.20 22.03
N VAL A 157 -5.69 -24.06 22.40
CA VAL A 157 -4.24 -23.98 22.61
C VAL A 157 -3.83 -24.73 23.89
N VAL A 158 -3.32 -25.94 23.72
CA VAL A 158 -2.70 -26.74 24.78
C VAL A 158 -1.19 -26.77 24.54
N ALA A 159 -0.40 -26.32 25.51
CA ALA A 159 1.04 -26.26 25.34
C ALA A 159 1.69 -27.65 25.50
N THR A 160 2.52 -28.01 24.53
CA THR A 160 3.36 -29.21 24.53
C THR A 160 4.77 -28.87 24.03
N MET A 161 5.60 -29.88 23.78
CA MET A 161 6.88 -29.72 23.10
C MET A 161 6.93 -30.67 21.90
N ILE A 162 7.60 -30.23 20.82
CA ILE A 162 7.78 -30.99 19.59
C ILE A 162 9.26 -31.31 19.34
N GLY A 163 9.51 -32.39 18.62
CA GLY A 163 10.82 -32.76 18.08
C GLY A 163 11.67 -33.54 19.06
N ARG A 164 12.44 -34.50 18.54
CA ARG A 164 13.52 -35.18 19.26
C ARG A 164 14.54 -35.74 18.28
N ARG A 165 15.74 -36.08 18.78
CA ARG A 165 16.75 -36.81 18.02
C ARG A 165 17.07 -38.16 18.65
N HIS A 166 17.38 -39.15 17.82
CA HIS A 166 17.81 -40.48 18.20
C HIS A 166 19.18 -40.76 17.59
N GLU A 167 20.19 -41.02 18.41
CA GLU A 167 21.52 -41.38 17.91
C GLU A 167 21.51 -42.80 17.32
N LEU A 168 21.97 -42.93 16.08
CA LEU A 168 22.00 -44.20 15.36
C LEU A 168 23.33 -44.91 15.57
N THR A 169 23.27 -46.03 16.28
CA THR A 169 24.40 -46.96 16.44
C THR A 169 23.98 -48.36 16.00
N ALA A 170 24.96 -49.26 15.85
CA ALA A 170 24.66 -50.66 15.51
C ALA A 170 23.75 -51.34 16.56
N ASP A 171 23.89 -50.94 17.84
CA ASP A 171 23.15 -51.51 18.97
C ASP A 171 21.82 -50.78 19.25
N ALA A 172 21.64 -49.57 18.73
CA ALA A 172 20.41 -48.77 18.87
C ALA A 172 19.88 -48.30 17.49
N PRO A 173 19.40 -49.24 16.63
CA PRO A 173 18.80 -48.87 15.35
C PRO A 173 17.46 -48.15 15.53
N TRP A 174 17.07 -47.36 14.53
CA TRP A 174 15.76 -46.70 14.53
C TRP A 174 14.61 -47.70 14.50
N ARG A 175 13.51 -47.35 15.17
CA ARG A 175 12.23 -48.04 15.06
C ARG A 175 11.12 -47.00 15.05
N GLU A 176 10.24 -47.06 14.06
CA GLU A 176 9.05 -46.23 14.03
C GLU A 176 8.16 -46.52 15.25
N PRO A 177 7.45 -45.50 15.79
CA PRO A 177 6.46 -45.69 16.84
C PRO A 177 5.38 -46.70 16.44
N ALA A 178 4.88 -47.46 17.42
CA ALA A 178 3.82 -48.45 17.17
C ALA A 178 2.45 -47.81 16.87
N ASP A 179 2.24 -46.61 17.39
CA ASP A 179 1.01 -45.82 17.24
C ASP A 179 1.42 -44.37 16.88
N PRO A 180 1.74 -44.10 15.59
CA PRO A 180 2.16 -42.78 15.17
C PRO A 180 0.94 -41.83 15.13
N PRO A 181 1.11 -40.54 15.50
CA PRO A 181 0.04 -39.56 15.35
C PRO A 181 -0.36 -39.39 13.88
N GLU A 182 -1.57 -38.87 13.65
CA GLU A 182 -1.95 -38.43 12.30
C GLU A 182 -0.99 -37.34 11.81
N PRO A 183 -0.51 -37.39 10.55
CA PRO A 183 0.42 -36.39 10.03
C PRO A 183 -0.16 -34.97 10.09
N PHE A 184 0.49 -34.08 10.84
CA PHE A 184 0.04 -32.69 11.04
C PHE A 184 1.11 -31.64 10.69
N LEU A 185 2.38 -32.04 10.57
CA LEU A 185 3.49 -31.09 10.49
C LEU A 185 3.51 -30.37 9.14
N THR A 186 3.43 -29.04 9.18
CA THR A 186 3.53 -28.14 8.01
C THR A 186 4.67 -27.14 8.17
N ALA A 187 4.96 -26.35 7.13
CA ALA A 187 6.04 -25.36 7.16
C ALA A 187 5.84 -24.23 8.19
N VAL A 188 4.59 -23.99 8.61
CA VAL A 188 4.22 -22.95 9.59
C VAL A 188 4.02 -23.51 11.00
N GLY A 189 4.17 -24.82 11.20
CA GLY A 189 4.07 -25.47 12.50
C GLY A 189 2.77 -25.09 13.24
N PRO A 190 2.85 -24.48 14.44
CA PRO A 190 1.68 -24.12 15.25
C PRO A 190 1.11 -22.73 14.90
N GLY A 191 1.26 -22.28 13.64
CA GLY A 191 0.88 -20.93 13.19
C GLY A 191 1.99 -19.88 13.26
N LEU A 192 3.25 -20.29 13.33
CA LEU A 192 4.42 -19.40 13.34
C LEU A 192 5.07 -19.36 11.95
N MET A 193 5.04 -18.21 11.27
CA MET A 193 5.56 -18.07 9.90
C MET A 193 7.04 -18.43 9.76
N THR A 194 7.84 -18.23 10.81
CA THR A 194 9.27 -18.55 10.81
C THR A 194 9.64 -19.86 11.48
N PHE A 195 8.66 -20.74 11.75
CA PHE A 195 8.88 -22.01 12.41
C PHE A 195 10.02 -22.82 11.76
N THR A 196 10.04 -22.94 10.43
CA THR A 196 11.06 -23.69 9.68
C THR A 196 12.37 -22.94 9.45
N VAL A 197 12.36 -21.60 9.50
CA VAL A 197 13.51 -20.78 9.10
C VAL A 197 14.29 -20.22 10.29
N PHE A 198 13.67 -19.87 11.42
CA PHE A 198 14.39 -19.41 12.61
C PHE A 198 14.81 -20.62 13.46
N GLN A 199 16.10 -20.95 13.46
CA GLN A 199 16.64 -22.19 14.04
C GLN A 199 16.17 -22.45 15.49
N PRO A 200 16.10 -21.45 16.41
CA PRO A 200 15.58 -21.66 17.76
C PRO A 200 14.17 -22.27 17.84
N TYR A 201 13.36 -22.17 16.78
CA TYR A 201 11.98 -22.67 16.75
C TYR A 201 11.85 -24.12 16.29
N ASN A 202 12.92 -24.71 15.74
CA ASN A 202 12.86 -26.03 15.10
C ASN A 202 14.02 -26.96 15.50
N GLU A 203 14.61 -26.75 16.68
CA GLU A 203 15.63 -27.65 17.22
C GLU A 203 15.09 -29.08 17.31
N ASN A 204 15.77 -30.04 16.67
CA ASN A 204 15.33 -31.42 16.47
C ASN A 204 13.97 -31.57 15.77
N VAL A 205 13.67 -30.64 14.86
CA VAL A 205 12.57 -30.71 13.88
C VAL A 205 13.14 -30.53 12.47
N PHE A 206 13.73 -29.36 12.19
CA PHE A 206 14.43 -29.02 10.93
C PHE A 206 15.88 -28.55 11.16
N SER A 207 16.36 -28.74 12.38
CA SER A 207 17.74 -28.48 12.78
C SER A 207 18.22 -29.47 13.84
N ILE A 208 19.53 -29.51 14.05
CA ILE A 208 20.18 -30.24 15.16
C ILE A 208 21.35 -29.42 15.70
N HIS A 209 21.56 -29.47 17.00
CA HIS A 209 22.77 -28.94 17.65
C HIS A 209 23.73 -30.08 17.99
N ASP A 210 24.77 -30.26 17.19
CA ASP A 210 25.83 -31.22 17.46
C ASP A 210 26.85 -30.60 18.42
N THR A 211 26.92 -31.11 19.66
CA THR A 211 27.75 -30.56 20.74
C THR A 211 29.25 -30.79 20.51
N LEU A 212 29.63 -31.69 19.60
CA LEU A 212 31.02 -32.08 19.36
C LEU A 212 31.76 -32.58 20.61
N ASP A 213 31.02 -33.14 21.57
CA ASP A 213 31.56 -33.68 22.82
C ASP A 213 32.56 -34.83 22.61
N ASP A 214 32.49 -35.49 21.45
CA ASP A 214 33.37 -36.58 21.05
C ASP A 214 34.56 -36.14 20.15
N VAL A 215 34.68 -34.85 19.80
CA VAL A 215 35.77 -34.32 18.97
C VAL A 215 36.82 -33.61 19.84
N THR A 216 37.98 -34.24 20.01
CA THR A 216 39.09 -33.69 20.80
C THR A 216 40.03 -32.86 19.91
N GLY A 217 39.91 -31.53 19.95
CA GLY A 217 40.77 -30.58 19.22
C GLY A 217 40.24 -30.18 17.84
N ALA A 218 41.11 -29.59 17.01
CA ALA A 218 40.72 -29.12 15.68
C ALA A 218 40.50 -30.30 14.70
N ASP A 219 39.40 -30.25 13.95
CA ASP A 219 39.09 -31.19 12.87
C ASP A 219 38.32 -30.47 11.76
N ARG A 220 38.22 -31.10 10.59
CA ARG A 220 37.36 -30.64 9.50
C ARG A 220 36.18 -31.58 9.38
N LEU A 221 34.99 -31.04 9.61
CA LEU A 221 33.75 -31.80 9.72
C LEU A 221 32.90 -31.61 8.46
N SER A 222 32.22 -32.65 8.04
CA SER A 222 31.25 -32.57 6.94
C SER A 222 29.95 -33.22 7.39
N TYR A 223 28.83 -32.66 6.95
CA TYR A 223 27.49 -33.12 7.33
C TYR A 223 26.65 -33.42 6.10
N ALA A 224 25.90 -34.52 6.17
CA ALA A 224 24.86 -34.88 5.22
C ALA A 224 23.51 -34.98 5.91
N VAL A 225 22.47 -34.47 5.24
CA VAL A 225 21.08 -34.53 5.67
C VAL A 225 20.28 -35.27 4.61
N ALA A 226 19.47 -36.23 5.03
CA ALA A 226 18.55 -36.99 4.17
C ALA A 226 17.17 -37.12 4.83
N GLY A 227 16.13 -36.52 4.26
CA GLY A 227 14.77 -36.49 4.81
C GLY A 227 13.73 -37.23 3.98
N TRP A 228 12.69 -37.74 4.64
CA TRP A 228 11.55 -38.40 3.99
C TRP A 228 10.28 -38.30 4.85
N TYR A 229 9.13 -38.57 4.22
CA TYR A 229 7.86 -38.76 4.91
C TYR A 229 7.81 -40.16 5.54
N ALA A 230 7.53 -40.23 6.85
CA ALA A 230 7.37 -41.49 7.57
C ALA A 230 6.31 -42.41 6.91
N THR A 231 5.19 -41.81 6.50
CA THR A 231 4.07 -42.49 5.84
C THR A 231 4.08 -42.18 4.34
N ALA A 232 4.06 -43.21 3.49
CA ALA A 232 4.12 -43.05 2.04
C ALA A 232 2.95 -42.24 1.44
N GLY A 233 1.75 -42.34 2.02
CA GLY A 233 0.56 -41.60 1.56
C GLY A 233 0.56 -40.11 1.90
N SER A 234 1.45 -39.66 2.79
CA SER A 234 1.59 -38.24 3.15
C SER A 234 2.61 -37.52 2.26
N ASP A 235 3.30 -38.27 1.40
CA ASP A 235 4.30 -37.72 0.49
C ASP A 235 3.62 -36.82 -0.54
N ILE A 236 4.23 -35.66 -0.84
CA ILE A 236 3.63 -34.67 -1.74
C ILE A 236 3.43 -35.19 -3.18
N LEU A 237 4.14 -36.25 -3.56
CA LEU A 237 3.98 -36.92 -4.86
C LEU A 237 3.00 -38.10 -4.84
N ALA A 238 2.41 -38.45 -3.70
CA ALA A 238 1.59 -39.65 -3.53
C ALA A 238 0.30 -39.61 -4.36
N ASP A 239 -0.41 -38.48 -4.33
CA ASP A 239 -1.76 -38.35 -4.89
C ASP A 239 -1.83 -37.32 -6.03
N GLY A 240 -2.28 -37.76 -7.22
CA GLY A 240 -2.47 -36.91 -8.40
C GLY A 240 -1.70 -37.37 -9.64
N GLU A 241 -1.92 -36.70 -10.77
CA GLU A 241 -1.13 -36.88 -11.99
C GLU A 241 0.27 -36.28 -11.77
N LEU A 242 1.32 -37.04 -12.12
CA LEU A 242 2.69 -36.71 -11.72
C LEU A 242 3.23 -35.46 -12.43
N THR A 243 2.89 -35.26 -13.69
CA THR A 243 3.30 -34.12 -14.50
C THR A 243 2.70 -32.83 -13.92
N ASP A 244 1.39 -32.85 -13.63
CA ASP A 244 0.67 -31.73 -13.01
C ASP A 244 1.23 -31.39 -11.62
N LEU A 245 1.63 -32.42 -10.84
CA LEU A 245 2.26 -32.20 -9.54
C LEU A 245 3.64 -31.55 -9.68
N LEU A 246 4.51 -32.05 -10.56
CA LEU A 246 5.83 -31.47 -10.78
C LEU A 246 5.75 -30.03 -11.29
N GLU A 247 4.79 -29.72 -12.16
CA GLU A 247 4.52 -28.35 -12.62
C GLU A 247 4.07 -27.46 -11.46
N LYS A 248 3.09 -27.90 -10.65
CA LYS A 248 2.60 -27.16 -9.48
C LYS A 248 3.67 -26.94 -8.41
N LEU A 249 4.57 -27.91 -8.25
CA LEU A 249 5.70 -27.82 -7.31
C LEU A 249 6.87 -27.02 -7.87
N GLU A 250 6.81 -26.62 -9.16
CA GLU A 250 7.93 -26.01 -9.88
C GLU A 250 9.20 -26.89 -9.78
N TRP A 251 9.07 -28.21 -9.96
CA TRP A 251 10.17 -29.17 -9.90
C TRP A 251 10.48 -29.75 -11.27
N THR A 252 11.75 -29.82 -11.63
CA THR A 252 12.20 -30.50 -12.87
C THR A 252 12.88 -31.82 -12.54
N VAL A 253 12.44 -32.91 -13.18
CA VAL A 253 13.02 -34.25 -12.99
C VAL A 253 13.52 -34.78 -14.35
N PRO A 254 14.79 -35.22 -14.47
CA PRO A 254 15.30 -35.74 -15.72
C PRO A 254 14.78 -37.17 -16.00
N GLY A 255 14.30 -37.41 -17.23
CA GLY A 255 13.94 -38.74 -17.73
C GLY A 255 12.43 -38.94 -18.00
N PRO A 256 12.02 -40.13 -18.48
CA PRO A 256 10.61 -40.41 -18.76
C PRO A 256 9.82 -40.57 -17.45
N ALA A 257 8.59 -40.03 -17.41
CA ALA A 257 7.71 -40.09 -16.23
C ALA A 257 7.50 -41.51 -15.66
N ALA A 258 7.61 -42.55 -16.51
CA ALA A 258 7.50 -43.95 -16.08
C ALA A 258 8.62 -44.43 -15.13
N ALA A 259 9.77 -43.73 -15.09
CA ALA A 259 10.90 -44.04 -14.21
C ALA A 259 10.81 -43.34 -12.85
N VAL A 260 9.93 -42.34 -12.73
CA VAL A 260 9.78 -41.49 -11.55
C VAL A 260 8.82 -42.14 -10.56
N GLY A 261 9.26 -42.29 -9.32
CA GLY A 261 8.48 -42.85 -8.21
C GLY A 261 7.62 -41.82 -7.50
N ARG A 262 6.73 -42.33 -6.65
CA ARG A 262 5.78 -41.57 -5.83
C ARG A 262 6.31 -41.24 -4.44
N ARG A 263 7.64 -41.28 -4.27
CA ARG A 263 8.33 -41.01 -3.02
C ARG A 263 9.41 -39.98 -3.24
N THR A 264 9.60 -39.13 -2.25
CA THR A 264 10.62 -38.07 -2.24
C THR A 264 11.70 -38.37 -1.20
N LEU A 265 12.94 -38.03 -1.54
CA LEU A 265 14.10 -38.06 -0.65
C LEU A 265 14.76 -36.68 -0.70
N TYR A 266 14.72 -35.95 0.40
CA TYR A 266 15.27 -34.60 0.50
C TYR A 266 16.73 -34.69 0.92
N THR A 267 17.68 -34.20 0.12
CA THR A 267 19.12 -34.38 0.40
C THR A 267 19.87 -33.06 0.37
N GLY A 268 20.77 -32.85 1.32
CA GLY A 268 21.67 -31.69 1.32
C GLY A 268 22.92 -31.93 2.15
N THR A 269 23.96 -31.13 1.91
CA THR A 269 25.27 -31.29 2.54
C THR A 269 25.88 -29.95 2.96
N ALA A 270 26.63 -29.96 4.06
CA ALA A 270 27.55 -28.90 4.46
C ALA A 270 28.96 -29.49 4.49
N LEU A 271 29.80 -29.13 3.51
CA LEU A 271 31.08 -29.78 3.26
C LEU A 271 32.26 -28.96 3.80
N GLY A 272 33.04 -29.57 4.68
CA GLY A 272 34.32 -29.03 5.13
C GLY A 272 34.21 -27.87 6.12
N VAL A 273 33.30 -27.97 7.08
CA VAL A 273 33.19 -27.11 8.27
C VAL A 273 34.48 -27.18 9.07
N ASP A 274 35.23 -26.08 9.12
CA ASP A 274 36.44 -26.01 9.91
C ASP A 274 36.08 -25.81 11.39
N TRP A 275 36.44 -26.77 12.24
CA TRP A 275 36.19 -26.72 13.67
C TRP A 275 37.51 -26.61 14.43
N ASP A 276 37.63 -25.56 15.23
CA ASP A 276 38.68 -25.39 16.24
C ASP A 276 38.03 -24.80 17.50
N PRO A 277 37.97 -25.54 18.64
CA PRO A 277 37.29 -25.09 19.85
C PRO A 277 37.92 -23.81 20.43
N ASP A 278 39.23 -23.63 20.27
CA ASP A 278 40.00 -22.49 20.79
C ASP A 278 40.42 -21.49 19.69
N GLY A 279 39.97 -21.75 18.45
CA GLY A 279 40.33 -20.98 17.25
C GLY A 279 39.68 -19.60 17.15
N ALA A 280 39.97 -18.91 16.06
CA ALA A 280 39.31 -17.65 15.70
C ALA A 280 37.83 -17.86 15.35
N VAL A 281 37.05 -16.76 15.29
CA VAL A 281 35.70 -16.82 14.72
C VAL A 281 35.81 -17.22 13.25
N PRO A 282 35.07 -18.23 12.77
CA PRO A 282 35.10 -18.61 11.36
C PRO A 282 34.63 -17.48 10.42
N ASP A 283 35.26 -17.38 9.25
CA ASP A 283 34.96 -16.35 8.25
C ASP A 283 33.48 -16.38 7.83
N SER A 284 32.85 -15.21 7.78
CA SER A 284 31.41 -15.04 7.58
C SER A 284 31.13 -13.80 6.72
N ASP A 285 29.96 -13.75 6.06
CA ASP A 285 29.48 -12.55 5.35
C ASP A 285 28.79 -11.52 6.26
N SER A 286 28.80 -11.74 7.57
CA SER A 286 28.23 -10.82 8.54
C SER A 286 28.92 -9.46 8.40
N PRO A 287 28.18 -8.35 8.21
CA PRO A 287 28.77 -7.02 8.13
C PRO A 287 29.25 -6.56 9.52
N ASP A 288 30.07 -5.52 9.53
CA ASP A 288 30.31 -4.70 10.71
C ASP A 288 29.13 -3.74 10.88
N GLY A 289 28.55 -3.64 12.08
CA GLY A 289 27.39 -2.78 12.33
C GLY A 289 27.62 -1.31 12.00
N SER A 290 28.86 -0.83 12.09
CA SER A 290 29.24 0.54 11.73
C SER A 290 29.24 0.81 10.21
N THR A 291 29.19 -0.24 9.39
CA THR A 291 29.15 -0.13 7.92
C THR A 291 27.73 -0.21 7.35
N VAL A 292 26.72 -0.44 8.19
CA VAL A 292 25.32 -0.49 7.78
C VAL A 292 24.71 0.90 7.94
N ALA A 293 24.34 1.52 6.82
CA ALA A 293 23.63 2.80 6.85
C ALA A 293 22.15 2.58 7.18
N VAL A 294 21.57 3.48 7.98
CA VAL A 294 20.18 3.41 8.43
C VAL A 294 19.47 4.70 8.06
N ALA A 295 18.43 4.59 7.24
CA ALA A 295 17.54 5.70 6.89
C ALA A 295 16.12 5.44 7.35
N ILE A 296 15.37 6.49 7.72
CA ILE A 296 13.96 6.42 8.08
C ILE A 296 13.17 7.52 7.37
N GLY A 297 11.98 7.19 6.87
CA GLY A 297 11.06 8.11 6.20
C GLY A 297 9.60 7.69 6.36
N ASN A 298 8.65 8.50 5.89
CA ASN A 298 7.22 8.14 5.88
C ASN A 298 6.91 6.99 4.92
N SER A 299 7.74 6.80 3.88
CA SER A 299 7.64 5.69 2.94
C SER A 299 9.01 5.07 2.66
N ALA A 300 9.01 3.85 2.09
CA ALA A 300 10.24 3.18 1.68
C ALA A 300 11.00 3.95 0.57
N ALA A 301 10.27 4.60 -0.34
CA ALA A 301 10.83 5.39 -1.42
C ALA A 301 11.53 6.65 -0.87
N GLU A 302 10.90 7.35 0.08
CA GLU A 302 11.49 8.52 0.74
C GLU A 302 12.76 8.12 1.50
N ALA A 303 12.70 7.10 2.38
CA ALA A 303 13.87 6.64 3.12
C ALA A 303 15.02 6.16 2.23
N ALA A 304 14.73 5.50 1.10
CA ALA A 304 15.75 5.04 0.16
C ALA A 304 16.38 6.18 -0.66
N ALA A 305 15.60 7.22 -0.98
CA ALA A 305 16.10 8.41 -1.67
C ALA A 305 17.09 9.18 -0.79
N GLU A 306 16.71 9.44 0.47
CA GLU A 306 17.54 10.17 1.44
C GLU A 306 18.88 9.46 1.71
N LEU A 307 18.90 8.12 1.70
CA LEU A 307 20.12 7.35 1.88
C LEU A 307 21.16 7.60 0.78
N GLN A 308 20.72 7.86 -0.46
CA GLN A 308 21.62 8.16 -1.58
C GLN A 308 22.07 9.63 -1.58
N GLU A 309 21.22 10.54 -1.15
CA GLU A 309 21.55 11.96 -1.00
C GLU A 309 22.63 12.18 0.06
N GLN A 310 22.53 11.47 1.19
CA GLN A 310 23.47 11.58 2.31
C GLN A 310 24.61 10.55 2.25
N ALA A 311 24.79 9.89 1.10
CA ALA A 311 25.91 8.97 0.90
C ALA A 311 27.24 9.75 0.85
N ASP A 312 28.28 9.20 1.48
CA ASP A 312 29.64 9.75 1.40
C ASP A 312 30.47 9.01 0.34
N GLY A 313 31.27 9.77 -0.43
CA GLY A 313 32.28 9.20 -1.33
C GLY A 313 32.18 9.68 -2.78
N PRO A 314 33.05 9.16 -3.67
CA PRO A 314 33.08 9.56 -5.08
C PRO A 314 31.85 9.10 -5.88
N ASP A 315 31.07 8.16 -5.34
CA ASP A 315 29.86 7.61 -5.95
C ASP A 315 28.56 8.20 -5.37
N ALA A 316 28.67 9.19 -4.46
CA ALA A 316 27.52 9.91 -3.91
C ALA A 316 26.81 10.75 -4.97
N PHE A 317 25.49 10.85 -4.89
CA PHE A 317 24.72 11.71 -5.78
C PHE A 317 24.99 13.19 -5.50
N SER A 318 25.03 13.98 -6.56
CA SER A 318 24.85 15.43 -6.43
C SER A 318 23.43 15.73 -5.94
N ALA A 319 23.19 16.94 -5.43
CA ALA A 319 21.84 17.34 -5.01
C ALA A 319 20.82 17.19 -6.16
N ASP A 320 21.21 17.55 -7.39
CA ASP A 320 20.36 17.42 -8.59
C ASP A 320 20.09 15.94 -8.92
N ASP A 321 21.11 15.07 -8.85
CA ASP A 321 20.94 13.63 -9.08
C ASP A 321 20.06 12.98 -8.00
N ALA A 322 20.19 13.42 -6.75
CA ALA A 322 19.37 12.95 -5.63
C ALA A 322 17.90 13.35 -5.81
N ALA A 323 17.63 14.59 -6.23
CA ALA A 323 16.27 15.04 -6.57
C ALA A 323 15.66 14.23 -7.73
N LEU A 324 16.44 13.97 -8.78
CA LEU A 324 16.02 13.10 -9.91
C LEU A 324 15.72 11.67 -9.44
N PHE A 325 16.59 11.10 -8.60
CA PHE A 325 16.42 9.75 -8.08
C PHE A 325 15.19 9.66 -7.16
N ARG A 326 14.97 10.65 -6.30
CA ARG A 326 13.78 10.78 -5.46
C ARG A 326 12.51 10.85 -6.31
N ALA A 327 12.48 11.72 -7.32
CA ALA A 327 11.35 11.83 -8.25
C ALA A 327 11.10 10.50 -8.99
N PHE A 328 12.15 9.80 -9.40
CA PHE A 328 12.04 8.47 -10.02
C PHE A 328 11.46 7.40 -9.07
N LEU A 329 11.96 7.32 -7.83
CA LEU A 329 11.47 6.38 -6.82
C LEU A 329 10.03 6.68 -6.39
N LEU A 330 9.59 7.93 -6.48
CA LEU A 330 8.21 8.33 -6.21
C LEU A 330 7.31 8.16 -7.44
N GLY A 331 7.87 8.20 -8.65
CA GLY A 331 7.12 8.06 -9.92
C GLY A 331 6.68 9.38 -10.53
N ALA A 332 7.33 10.47 -10.13
CA ALA A 332 7.08 11.84 -10.55
C ALA A 332 8.24 12.40 -11.39
N LEU A 333 9.05 11.53 -12.01
CA LEU A 333 10.22 11.97 -12.79
C LEU A 333 9.82 12.85 -13.98
N ASP A 334 8.76 12.48 -14.69
CA ASP A 334 8.27 13.24 -15.85
C ASP A 334 7.62 14.57 -15.43
N ASP A 335 7.14 14.64 -14.19
CA ASP A 335 6.56 15.85 -13.63
C ASP A 335 7.63 16.82 -13.10
N LEU A 336 8.85 16.35 -12.81
CA LEU A 336 9.94 17.17 -12.27
C LEU A 336 10.37 18.28 -13.24
N ASP A 337 10.29 18.05 -14.55
CA ASP A 337 10.64 19.03 -15.58
C ASP A 337 9.61 20.19 -15.69
N ARG A 338 8.46 20.07 -15.00
CA ARG A 338 7.44 21.11 -14.96
C ARG A 338 7.89 22.28 -14.08
N GLY A 339 7.29 23.45 -14.29
CA GLY A 339 7.56 24.64 -13.45
C GLY A 339 7.23 24.46 -11.97
N ASP A 340 6.40 23.47 -11.63
CA ASP A 340 5.95 23.09 -10.28
C ASP A 340 6.33 21.64 -9.90
N GLY A 341 7.38 21.12 -10.55
CA GLY A 341 7.78 19.71 -10.40
C GLY A 341 8.18 19.33 -8.98
N GLU A 342 8.88 20.21 -8.26
CA GLU A 342 9.28 19.98 -6.86
C GLU A 342 8.06 19.82 -5.94
N GLU A 343 7.04 20.66 -6.10
CA GLU A 343 5.79 20.57 -5.34
C GLU A 343 5.02 19.27 -5.63
N ILE A 344 5.04 18.80 -6.87
CA ILE A 344 4.42 17.51 -7.25
C ILE A 344 5.16 16.34 -6.58
N VAL A 345 6.50 16.37 -6.54
CA VAL A 345 7.31 15.36 -5.88
C VAL A 345 7.04 15.32 -4.37
N GLU A 346 7.00 16.48 -3.70
CA GLU A 346 6.68 16.59 -2.27
C GLU A 346 5.26 16.08 -1.96
N ARG A 347 4.27 16.45 -2.78
CA ARG A 347 2.90 15.95 -2.67
C ARG A 347 2.84 14.43 -2.82
N THR A 348 3.60 13.87 -3.75
CA THR A 348 3.68 12.42 -3.98
C THR A 348 4.36 11.70 -2.82
N ALA A 349 5.41 12.29 -2.24
CA ALA A 349 6.08 11.77 -1.04
C ALA A 349 5.11 11.72 0.16
N HIS A 350 4.37 12.81 0.40
CA HIS A 350 3.33 12.87 1.43
C HIS A 350 2.25 11.82 1.23
N GLN A 351 1.71 11.68 0.01
CA GLN A 351 0.70 10.69 -0.33
C GLN A 351 1.21 9.25 -0.15
N GLY A 352 2.49 8.99 -0.42
CA GLY A 352 3.13 7.68 -0.24
C GLY A 352 3.17 7.17 1.21
N GLY A 353 2.93 8.04 2.20
CA GLY A 353 2.77 7.69 3.61
C GLY A 353 1.40 7.12 3.98
N PHE A 354 0.42 7.16 3.07
CA PHE A 354 -0.95 6.70 3.31
C PHE A 354 -1.29 5.45 2.50
N GLY A 355 -2.20 4.64 3.03
CA GLY A 355 -2.75 3.46 2.37
C GLY A 355 -4.28 3.47 2.39
N PRO A 356 -4.93 3.08 1.28
CA PRO A 356 -6.38 3.11 1.18
C PRO A 356 -7.02 2.00 2.00
N VAL A 357 -8.10 2.34 2.70
CA VAL A 357 -9.05 1.46 3.36
C VAL A 357 -10.40 1.59 2.64
N PRO A 358 -11.04 0.48 2.22
CA PRO A 358 -12.26 0.54 1.44
C PRO A 358 -13.34 1.46 2.05
N GLY A 359 -13.78 2.47 1.29
CA GLY A 359 -14.76 3.47 1.74
C GLY A 359 -16.24 3.11 1.49
N GLY A 360 -16.49 1.87 1.07
CA GLY A 360 -17.80 1.39 0.61
C GLY A 360 -18.01 1.58 -0.89
N TYR A 361 -19.27 1.67 -1.31
CA TYR A 361 -19.64 1.72 -2.73
C TYR A 361 -20.62 2.87 -3.03
N ARG A 362 -20.71 3.23 -4.32
CA ARG A 362 -21.83 4.00 -4.87
C ARG A 362 -22.32 3.35 -6.16
N TRP A 363 -23.52 3.72 -6.55
CA TRP A 363 -24.22 3.23 -7.72
C TRP A 363 -24.34 4.34 -8.75
N GLN A 364 -24.20 3.98 -10.03
CA GLN A 364 -24.39 4.88 -11.15
C GLN A 364 -24.97 4.16 -12.36
N VAL A 365 -25.64 4.89 -13.24
CA VAL A 365 -26.10 4.39 -14.53
C VAL A 365 -25.14 4.84 -15.62
N VAL A 366 -24.58 3.89 -16.36
CA VAL A 366 -23.67 4.12 -17.50
C VAL A 366 -24.31 3.69 -18.81
N GLY A 367 -23.95 4.32 -19.92
CA GLY A 367 -24.38 3.91 -21.26
C GLY A 367 -23.75 2.58 -21.70
N ARG A 368 -24.48 1.79 -22.50
CA ARG A 368 -24.02 0.61 -23.25
C ARG A 368 -24.01 0.98 -24.73
N GLY A 369 -22.88 1.47 -25.23
CA GLY A 369 -22.70 1.75 -26.66
C GLY A 369 -21.62 2.77 -26.95
N ASP A 370 -21.27 2.90 -28.22
CA ASP A 370 -20.42 3.98 -28.73
C ASP A 370 -21.16 5.32 -28.52
N PRO A 371 -20.58 6.28 -27.77
CA PRO A 371 -21.19 7.58 -27.51
C PRO A 371 -21.57 8.36 -28.78
N SER A 372 -20.97 8.00 -29.93
CA SER A 372 -21.25 8.61 -31.23
C SER A 372 -22.56 8.15 -31.89
N THR A 373 -23.23 7.12 -31.36
CA THR A 373 -24.48 6.61 -31.93
C THR A 373 -25.66 7.53 -31.56
N PRO A 374 -26.37 8.15 -32.52
CA PRO A 374 -27.47 9.05 -32.21
C PRO A 374 -28.63 8.33 -31.51
N SER A 375 -29.10 8.90 -30.39
CA SER A 375 -30.27 8.36 -29.69
C SER A 375 -31.53 8.51 -30.53
N SER A 376 -32.37 7.46 -30.58
CA SER A 376 -33.69 7.51 -31.24
C SER A 376 -34.73 8.30 -30.44
N LEU A 377 -34.40 8.77 -29.23
CA LEU A 377 -35.28 9.52 -28.34
C LEU A 377 -35.11 11.03 -28.54
N SER A 378 -36.21 11.77 -28.48
CA SER A 378 -36.15 13.24 -28.39
C SER A 378 -35.41 13.69 -27.12
N SER A 379 -34.80 14.88 -27.15
CA SER A 379 -34.10 15.46 -25.99
C SER A 379 -34.98 15.55 -24.73
N ALA A 380 -36.28 15.85 -24.89
CA ALA A 380 -37.23 15.91 -23.77
C ALA A 380 -37.51 14.52 -23.17
N ALA A 381 -37.55 13.47 -24.00
CA ALA A 381 -37.72 12.09 -23.54
C ALA A 381 -36.46 11.58 -22.84
N LEU A 382 -35.27 11.90 -23.36
CA LEU A 382 -33.98 11.62 -22.72
C LEU A 382 -33.88 12.27 -21.35
N ALA A 383 -34.20 13.56 -21.24
CA ALA A 383 -34.18 14.28 -19.97
C ALA A 383 -35.17 13.68 -18.94
N ARG A 384 -36.36 13.26 -19.38
CA ARG A 384 -37.33 12.58 -18.50
C ARG A 384 -36.80 11.23 -18.02
N ARG A 385 -36.22 10.44 -18.93
CA ARG A 385 -35.61 9.14 -18.62
C ARG A 385 -34.46 9.32 -17.63
N GLN A 386 -33.55 10.25 -17.88
CA GLN A 386 -32.41 10.56 -17.01
C GLN A 386 -32.87 10.91 -15.59
N ARG A 387 -33.87 11.80 -15.43
CA ARG A 387 -34.39 12.16 -14.10
C ARG A 387 -34.99 10.98 -13.32
N ALA A 388 -35.66 10.07 -14.02
CA ALA A 388 -36.19 8.86 -13.40
C ALA A 388 -35.05 7.92 -12.94
N GLU A 389 -34.03 7.74 -13.78
CA GLU A 389 -32.83 6.97 -13.47
C GLU A 389 -32.04 7.58 -12.28
N ASP A 390 -31.86 8.91 -12.27
CA ASP A 390 -31.18 9.64 -11.20
C ASP A 390 -31.89 9.49 -9.85
N THR A 391 -33.24 9.43 -9.86
CA THR A 391 -34.04 9.21 -8.64
C THR A 391 -33.80 7.82 -8.06
N VAL A 392 -33.81 6.79 -8.91
CA VAL A 392 -33.52 5.40 -8.49
C VAL A 392 -32.11 5.30 -7.94
N VAL A 393 -31.13 5.91 -8.61
CA VAL A 393 -29.73 5.91 -8.18
C VAL A 393 -29.56 6.64 -6.85
N ALA A 394 -30.20 7.79 -6.65
CA ALA A 394 -30.12 8.55 -5.40
C ALA A 394 -30.66 7.75 -4.21
N ASP A 395 -31.81 7.07 -4.37
CA ASP A 395 -32.38 6.22 -3.31
C ASP A 395 -31.48 5.02 -3.00
N LEU A 396 -30.95 4.38 -4.04
CA LEU A 396 -30.02 3.26 -3.89
C LEU A 396 -28.71 3.69 -3.21
N ASN A 397 -28.19 4.87 -3.53
CA ASN A 397 -27.01 5.46 -2.89
C ASN A 397 -27.27 5.84 -1.43
N ARG A 398 -28.48 6.29 -1.08
CA ARG A 398 -28.87 6.55 0.31
C ARG A 398 -28.90 5.25 1.13
N ALA A 399 -29.46 4.18 0.55
CA ALA A 399 -29.44 2.85 1.17
C ALA A 399 -28.00 2.29 1.31
N GLN A 400 -27.17 2.47 0.28
CA GLN A 400 -25.76 2.05 0.29
C GLN A 400 -24.97 2.78 1.38
N ARG A 401 -25.13 4.11 1.51
CA ARG A 401 -24.50 4.89 2.58
C ARG A 401 -24.90 4.42 3.99
N ALA A 402 -26.16 4.03 4.17
CA ALA A 402 -26.63 3.50 5.45
C ALA A 402 -26.04 2.11 5.75
N HIS A 403 -25.96 1.23 4.74
CA HIS A 403 -25.27 -0.06 4.86
C HIS A 403 -23.80 0.12 5.23
N ASP A 404 -23.08 0.98 4.49
CA ASP A 404 -21.65 1.18 4.69
C ASP A 404 -21.37 1.74 6.08
N ARG A 405 -22.16 2.69 6.59
CA ARG A 405 -22.02 3.18 7.99
C ARG A 405 -22.19 2.06 9.01
N LEU A 406 -23.22 1.22 8.86
CA LEU A 406 -23.45 0.08 9.75
C LEU A 406 -22.31 -0.94 9.72
N GLU A 407 -21.64 -1.12 8.58
CA GLU A 407 -20.49 -2.00 8.44
C GLU A 407 -19.27 -1.48 9.22
N HIS A 408 -18.99 -0.18 9.14
CA HIS A 408 -17.93 0.45 9.92
C HIS A 408 -18.24 0.42 11.44
N ASP A 409 -19.48 0.72 11.83
CA ASP A 409 -19.93 0.65 13.23
C ASP A 409 -19.82 -0.79 13.78
N LEU A 410 -20.21 -1.79 13.00
CA LEU A 410 -20.09 -3.20 13.36
C LEU A 410 -18.63 -3.61 13.53
N THR A 411 -17.75 -3.17 12.64
CA THR A 411 -16.30 -3.45 12.71
C THR A 411 -15.70 -2.91 14.01
N ALA A 412 -16.01 -1.66 14.36
CA ALA A 412 -15.55 -1.06 15.61
C ALA A 412 -16.15 -1.74 16.86
N ALA A 413 -17.43 -2.13 16.81
CA ALA A 413 -18.07 -2.86 17.90
C ALA A 413 -17.47 -4.26 18.10
N ARG A 414 -17.09 -4.94 17.02
CA ARG A 414 -16.39 -6.24 17.09
C ARG A 414 -14.97 -6.09 17.63
N GLU A 415 -14.20 -5.09 17.20
CA GLU A 415 -12.88 -4.82 17.78
C GLU A 415 -12.99 -4.60 19.30
N ARG A 416 -14.00 -3.83 19.71
CA ARG A 416 -14.29 -3.57 21.12
C ARG A 416 -14.68 -4.85 21.88
N LEU A 417 -15.51 -5.71 21.29
CA LEU A 417 -15.87 -7.02 21.86
C LEU A 417 -14.62 -7.89 22.03
N TYR A 418 -13.74 -7.91 21.03
CA TYR A 418 -12.49 -8.66 21.07
C TYR A 418 -11.59 -8.19 22.22
N GLN A 419 -11.39 -6.88 22.36
CA GLN A 419 -10.58 -6.30 23.44
C GLN A 419 -11.08 -6.73 24.82
N LEU A 420 -12.40 -6.65 25.05
CA LEU A 420 -13.02 -7.05 26.31
C LEU A 420 -12.93 -8.56 26.56
N TRP A 421 -13.18 -9.37 25.53
CA TRP A 421 -13.02 -10.82 25.62
C TRP A 421 -11.57 -11.19 25.94
N TRP A 422 -10.59 -10.60 25.24
CA TRP A 422 -9.17 -10.89 25.45
C TRP A 422 -8.73 -10.57 26.88
N LEU A 423 -9.09 -9.39 27.40
CA LEU A 423 -8.81 -9.01 28.79
C LEU A 423 -9.48 -9.92 29.82
N SER A 424 -10.66 -10.47 29.49
CA SER A 424 -11.37 -11.43 30.35
C SER A 424 -10.67 -12.78 30.50
N ARG A 425 -9.66 -13.07 29.65
CA ARG A 425 -8.89 -14.32 29.66
C ARG A 425 -7.57 -14.21 30.40
N LEU A 426 -7.14 -13.00 30.77
CA LEU A 426 -5.95 -12.82 31.61
C LEU A 426 -6.18 -13.39 33.00
N SER A 427 -5.21 -14.09 33.58
CA SER A 427 -5.31 -14.62 34.95
C SER A 427 -5.43 -13.53 36.02
N LYS A 428 -4.83 -12.35 35.76
CA LYS A 428 -4.85 -11.20 36.66
C LYS A 428 -5.74 -10.10 36.10
N GLN A 429 -6.87 -9.89 36.76
CA GLN A 429 -7.85 -8.84 36.41
C GLN A 429 -8.22 -8.03 37.66
N PRO A 430 -8.38 -6.70 37.54
CA PRO A 430 -8.93 -5.88 38.61
C PRO A 430 -10.34 -6.33 39.00
N ASP A 431 -10.68 -6.26 40.29
CA ASP A 431 -11.97 -6.74 40.80
C ASP A 431 -13.16 -6.02 40.16
N GLU A 432 -13.04 -4.70 39.94
CA GLU A 432 -14.08 -3.93 39.25
C GLU A 432 -14.34 -4.46 37.83
N PHE A 433 -13.27 -4.73 37.07
CA PHE A 433 -13.38 -5.29 35.72
C PHE A 433 -14.05 -6.67 35.75
N ARG A 434 -13.54 -7.56 36.61
CA ARG A 434 -14.04 -8.94 36.75
C ARG A 434 -15.52 -8.98 37.13
N SER A 435 -15.99 -8.05 37.96
CA SER A 435 -17.38 -7.99 38.40
C SER A 435 -18.36 -7.57 37.29
N LYS A 436 -17.90 -6.85 36.26
CA LYS A 436 -18.75 -6.24 35.22
C LYS A 436 -18.62 -6.92 33.85
N ILE A 437 -17.51 -7.61 33.58
CA ILE A 437 -17.20 -8.17 32.26
C ILE A 437 -18.21 -9.22 31.79
N GLY A 438 -18.77 -10.03 32.69
CA GLY A 438 -19.77 -11.04 32.34
C GLY A 438 -21.00 -10.47 31.62
N ALA A 439 -21.49 -9.31 32.08
CA ALA A 439 -22.63 -8.63 31.46
C ALA A 439 -22.28 -8.02 30.09
N GLN A 440 -21.00 -7.68 29.85
CA GLN A 440 -20.54 -7.14 28.57
C GLN A 440 -20.38 -8.22 27.50
N LEU A 441 -20.01 -9.44 27.90
CA LEU A 441 -19.80 -10.58 27.00
C LEU A 441 -21.05 -11.42 26.77
N ASP A 442 -22.16 -11.15 27.47
CA ASP A 442 -23.43 -11.86 27.29
C ASP A 442 -24.18 -11.37 26.03
N PRO A 443 -24.34 -12.21 24.98
CA PRO A 443 -25.08 -11.83 23.78
C PRO A 443 -26.56 -11.54 24.03
N ALA A 444 -27.13 -12.02 25.14
CA ALA A 444 -28.53 -11.78 25.52
C ALA A 444 -28.74 -10.42 26.20
N ASN A 445 -27.68 -9.73 26.61
CA ASN A 445 -27.76 -8.40 27.21
C ASN A 445 -27.67 -7.31 26.13
N PRO A 446 -28.77 -6.61 25.79
CA PRO A 446 -28.76 -5.59 24.74
C PRO A 446 -27.88 -4.38 25.06
N ASP A 447 -27.64 -4.11 26.35
CA ASP A 447 -26.79 -3.01 26.82
C ASP A 447 -25.30 -3.42 26.88
N GLY A 448 -25.01 -4.72 26.75
CA GLY A 448 -23.65 -5.27 26.73
C GLY A 448 -23.01 -5.18 25.34
N THR A 449 -21.68 -5.15 25.30
CA THR A 449 -20.92 -5.08 24.05
C THR A 449 -21.27 -6.23 23.07
N ALA A 450 -21.42 -7.46 23.57
CA ALA A 450 -21.81 -8.61 22.73
C ALA A 450 -23.22 -8.46 22.13
N GLY A 451 -24.19 -7.96 22.92
CA GLY A 451 -25.54 -7.68 22.44
C GLY A 451 -25.58 -6.55 21.40
N GLN A 452 -24.74 -5.52 21.55
CA GLN A 452 -24.59 -4.46 20.56
C GLN A 452 -24.06 -4.98 19.22
N VAL A 453 -23.06 -5.87 19.24
CA VAL A 453 -22.54 -6.54 18.03
C VAL A 453 -23.64 -7.37 17.35
N ALA A 454 -24.44 -8.11 18.13
CA ALA A 454 -25.57 -8.87 17.60
C ALA A 454 -26.62 -7.95 16.95
N ALA A 455 -26.96 -6.83 17.58
CA ALA A 455 -27.90 -5.84 17.05
C ALA A 455 -27.42 -5.20 15.74
N LEU A 456 -26.14 -4.78 15.69
CA LEU A 456 -25.52 -4.22 14.49
C LEU A 456 -25.46 -5.25 13.36
N THR A 457 -25.14 -6.51 13.66
CA THR A 457 -25.15 -7.61 12.69
C THR A 457 -26.54 -7.79 12.07
N ALA A 458 -27.60 -7.76 12.88
CA ALA A 458 -28.98 -7.86 12.40
C ALA A 458 -29.41 -6.62 11.57
N ALA A 459 -28.99 -5.43 11.99
CA ALA A 459 -29.25 -4.18 11.27
C ALA A 459 -28.56 -4.18 9.89
N LEU A 460 -27.29 -4.59 9.83
CA LEU A 460 -26.53 -4.69 8.57
C LEU A 460 -27.17 -5.71 7.62
N ALA A 461 -27.56 -6.88 8.12
CA ALA A 461 -28.29 -7.88 7.34
C ALA A 461 -29.63 -7.34 6.79
N THR A 462 -30.30 -6.46 7.54
CA THR A 462 -31.53 -5.80 7.10
C THR A 462 -31.27 -4.76 6.01
N ALA A 463 -30.26 -3.90 6.19
CA ALA A 463 -29.84 -2.92 5.19
C ALA A 463 -29.42 -3.60 3.88
N ARG A 464 -28.67 -4.71 3.97
CA ARG A 464 -28.20 -5.48 2.81
C ARG A 464 -29.33 -6.00 1.92
N ARG A 465 -30.50 -6.33 2.47
CA ARG A 465 -31.67 -6.76 1.69
C ARG A 465 -32.25 -5.68 0.78
N THR A 466 -31.92 -4.41 1.01
CA THR A 466 -32.37 -3.28 0.19
C THR A 466 -31.46 -2.99 -1.00
N LEU A 467 -30.32 -3.70 -1.10
CA LEU A 467 -29.29 -3.49 -2.10
C LEU A 467 -29.16 -4.72 -3.01
N PRO A 468 -28.78 -4.54 -4.29
CA PRO A 468 -28.31 -5.66 -5.11
C PRO A 468 -27.05 -6.27 -4.50
N TRP A 469 -27.07 -7.58 -4.22
CA TRP A 469 -26.03 -8.28 -3.48
C TRP A 469 -25.80 -9.69 -4.02
N GLY A 470 -24.55 -10.16 -3.92
CA GLY A 470 -24.11 -11.53 -4.20
C GLY A 470 -22.70 -11.72 -3.66
N LEU A 471 -22.36 -12.93 -3.21
CA LEU A 471 -20.99 -13.23 -2.76
C LEU A 471 -20.08 -13.45 -3.97
N GLU A 472 -20.62 -14.10 -5.00
CA GLU A 472 -19.94 -14.33 -6.26
C GLU A 472 -20.22 -13.23 -7.30
N HIS A 473 -19.26 -13.00 -8.20
CA HIS A 473 -19.41 -12.01 -9.27
C HIS A 473 -20.66 -12.24 -10.13
N ALA A 474 -20.97 -13.51 -10.44
CA ALA A 474 -22.14 -13.88 -11.24
C ALA A 474 -23.46 -13.64 -10.50
N GLU A 475 -23.51 -13.91 -9.20
CA GLU A 475 -24.69 -13.68 -8.37
C GLU A 475 -24.97 -12.17 -8.23
N LEU A 476 -23.93 -11.39 -7.95
CA LEU A 476 -24.03 -9.95 -7.88
C LEU A 476 -24.49 -9.36 -9.23
N ALA A 477 -23.90 -9.81 -10.35
CA ALA A 477 -24.29 -9.36 -11.68
C ALA A 477 -25.76 -9.68 -12.00
N ALA A 478 -26.25 -10.87 -11.61
CA ALA A 478 -27.65 -11.25 -11.78
C ALA A 478 -28.59 -10.40 -10.90
N SER A 479 -28.21 -10.14 -9.64
CA SER A 479 -28.97 -9.28 -8.72
C SER A 479 -29.08 -7.84 -9.25
N ILE A 480 -27.97 -7.29 -9.77
CA ILE A 480 -27.94 -5.95 -10.39
C ILE A 480 -28.86 -5.89 -11.61
N ALA A 481 -28.82 -6.92 -12.47
CA ALA A 481 -29.65 -6.97 -13.67
C ALA A 481 -31.15 -7.06 -13.34
N ALA A 482 -31.51 -7.84 -12.32
CA ALA A 482 -32.89 -7.93 -11.84
C ALA A 482 -33.37 -6.59 -11.29
N TYR A 483 -32.59 -5.97 -10.39
CA TYR A 483 -32.92 -4.66 -9.82
C TYR A 483 -33.07 -3.58 -10.90
N ALA A 484 -32.14 -3.53 -11.86
CA ALA A 484 -32.19 -2.59 -12.98
C ALA A 484 -33.47 -2.76 -13.81
N THR A 485 -33.90 -4.01 -14.07
CA THR A 485 -35.12 -4.30 -14.83
C THR A 485 -36.36 -3.84 -14.08
N ASP A 486 -36.44 -4.13 -12.78
CA ASP A 486 -37.58 -3.76 -11.92
C ASP A 486 -37.77 -2.23 -11.80
N HIS A 487 -36.68 -1.47 -11.93
CA HIS A 487 -36.67 -0.01 -11.85
C HIS A 487 -36.61 0.69 -13.23
N GLY A 488 -36.82 -0.04 -14.33
CA GLY A 488 -36.93 0.54 -15.68
C GLY A 488 -35.60 0.97 -16.31
N ILE A 489 -34.45 0.54 -15.78
CA ILE A 489 -33.11 0.78 -16.34
C ILE A 489 -32.83 -0.32 -17.37
N VAL A 490 -33.27 -0.12 -18.62
CA VAL A 490 -33.23 -1.13 -19.69
C VAL A 490 -32.49 -0.66 -20.95
N GLY A 491 -32.18 -1.58 -21.87
CA GLY A 491 -31.63 -1.25 -23.19
C GLY A 491 -30.15 -0.84 -23.18
N ASP A 492 -29.86 0.36 -23.66
CA ASP A 492 -28.53 0.98 -23.79
C ASP A 492 -28.00 1.57 -22.47
N ARG A 493 -28.53 1.16 -21.32
CA ARG A 493 -28.14 1.67 -20.00
C ARG A 493 -27.83 0.50 -19.05
N ARG A 494 -26.86 0.68 -18.17
CA ARG A 494 -26.41 -0.31 -17.20
C ARG A 494 -26.22 0.32 -15.82
N LEU A 495 -26.96 -0.18 -14.84
CA LEU A 495 -26.67 0.07 -13.44
C LEU A 495 -25.33 -0.61 -13.07
N THR A 496 -24.40 0.14 -12.50
CA THR A 496 -23.07 -0.33 -12.14
C THR A 496 -22.73 0.11 -10.72
N ARG A 497 -22.23 -0.81 -9.91
CA ARG A 497 -21.65 -0.53 -8.59
C ARG A 497 -20.19 -0.12 -8.79
N VAL A 498 -19.79 1.01 -8.22
CA VAL A 498 -18.41 1.50 -8.26
C VAL A 498 -17.90 1.75 -6.84
N PRO A 499 -16.60 1.55 -6.57
CA PRO A 499 -16.01 1.94 -5.28
C PRO A 499 -16.25 3.42 -5.00
N ARG A 500 -16.50 3.75 -3.73
CA ARG A 500 -16.45 5.13 -3.24
C ARG A 500 -15.01 5.50 -2.91
N ASP A 501 -14.72 6.80 -2.84
CA ASP A 501 -13.44 7.31 -2.35
C ASP A 501 -13.07 6.64 -1.02
N PRO A 502 -11.85 6.08 -0.92
CA PRO A 502 -11.44 5.29 0.22
C PRO A 502 -11.30 6.16 1.48
N PHE A 503 -11.32 5.50 2.63
CA PHE A 503 -10.68 6.06 3.82
C PHE A 503 -9.17 5.91 3.67
N GLU A 504 -8.40 6.76 4.32
CA GLU A 504 -6.95 6.76 4.25
C GLU A 504 -6.38 6.47 5.64
N GLN A 505 -5.45 5.54 5.70
CA GLN A 505 -4.73 5.19 6.92
C GLN A 505 -3.25 5.51 6.73
N HIS A 506 -2.69 6.32 7.64
CA HIS A 506 -1.26 6.60 7.63
C HIS A 506 -0.48 5.36 8.09
N ALA A 507 0.59 5.03 7.36
CA ALA A 507 1.49 3.94 7.69
C ALA A 507 2.46 4.31 8.83
N ASP A 508 3.02 3.31 9.52
CA ASP A 508 4.18 3.55 10.36
C ASP A 508 5.44 3.83 9.50
N PRO A 509 6.40 4.64 9.99
CA PRO A 509 7.59 5.02 9.21
C PRO A 509 8.35 3.79 8.71
N ALA A 510 8.98 3.90 7.54
CA ALA A 510 9.82 2.86 6.96
C ALA A 510 11.29 3.08 7.31
N VAL A 511 11.98 2.03 7.72
CA VAL A 511 13.43 1.99 7.93
C VAL A 511 14.08 1.22 6.79
N VAL A 512 15.04 1.85 6.12
CA VAL A 512 15.90 1.24 5.09
C VAL A 512 17.29 1.02 5.68
N LEU A 513 17.81 -0.18 5.48
CA LEU A 513 19.15 -0.61 5.87
C LEU A 513 19.95 -0.89 4.60
N ALA A 514 21.06 -0.17 4.41
CA ALA A 514 22.00 -0.44 3.32
C ALA A 514 23.26 -1.11 3.86
N GLY A 515 23.68 -2.22 3.26
CA GLY A 515 24.90 -2.93 3.67
C GLY A 515 24.70 -4.07 4.67
N ALA A 516 23.46 -4.49 4.92
CA ALA A 516 23.13 -5.58 5.86
C ALA A 516 23.48 -6.99 5.31
N ARG A 517 23.80 -7.10 4.01
CA ARG A 517 24.26 -8.26 3.26
C ARG A 517 23.30 -9.45 3.28
N LEU A 518 22.19 -9.33 2.54
CA LEU A 518 21.34 -10.48 2.27
C LEU A 518 21.93 -11.37 1.16
N ASN A 519 22.67 -12.41 1.54
CA ASN A 519 23.37 -13.29 0.59
C ASN A 519 22.52 -14.43 0.00
N ALA A 520 21.20 -14.41 0.21
CA ALA A 520 20.29 -15.44 -0.28
C ALA A 520 19.07 -14.79 -0.95
N PRO A 521 18.70 -15.20 -2.18
CA PRO A 521 17.53 -14.65 -2.85
C PRO A 521 16.25 -15.01 -2.07
N LEU A 522 15.27 -14.10 -2.06
CA LEU A 522 13.96 -14.32 -1.41
C LEU A 522 13.20 -15.50 -2.02
N ILE A 523 13.32 -15.66 -3.34
CA ILE A 523 12.73 -16.73 -4.14
C ILE A 523 13.75 -17.18 -5.18
N ARG A 524 13.70 -18.45 -5.57
CA ARG A 524 14.59 -19.02 -6.59
C ARG A 524 14.35 -18.47 -7.99
N GLY A 525 13.13 -18.04 -8.31
CA GLY A 525 12.73 -17.52 -9.64
C GLY A 525 12.58 -18.58 -10.74
N ASP A 526 13.30 -19.71 -10.64
CA ASP A 526 13.26 -20.84 -11.56
C ASP A 526 12.86 -22.16 -10.87
N ALA A 527 12.34 -23.12 -11.65
CA ALA A 527 11.98 -24.44 -11.16
C ALA A 527 13.18 -25.20 -10.54
N LEU A 528 12.96 -25.90 -9.43
CA LEU A 528 13.96 -26.66 -8.66
C LEU A 528 14.41 -27.93 -9.40
N PRO A 529 15.70 -28.05 -9.78
CA PRO A 529 16.27 -29.25 -10.39
C PRO A 529 16.35 -30.40 -9.39
N CYS A 530 15.44 -31.37 -9.55
CA CYS A 530 15.46 -32.63 -8.83
C CYS A 530 16.23 -33.70 -9.62
N ARG A 531 16.66 -34.77 -8.94
CA ARG A 531 17.42 -35.87 -9.55
C ARG A 531 16.75 -37.22 -9.30
N LEU A 532 17.18 -38.23 -10.05
CA LEU A 532 16.93 -39.64 -9.74
C LEU A 532 18.21 -40.25 -9.14
N PRO A 533 18.11 -41.33 -8.33
CA PRO A 533 19.25 -41.92 -7.64
C PRO A 533 20.38 -42.43 -8.57
N ASP A 534 20.07 -42.75 -9.83
CA ASP A 534 21.05 -43.15 -10.85
C ASP A 534 21.93 -41.98 -11.33
N ARG A 535 21.56 -40.74 -11.00
CA ARG A 535 22.30 -39.52 -11.30
C ARG A 535 23.19 -39.04 -10.16
N HIS A 536 23.24 -39.74 -9.02
CA HIS A 536 24.19 -39.43 -7.96
C HIS A 536 25.63 -39.48 -8.47
N VAL A 537 26.47 -38.64 -7.88
CA VAL A 537 27.91 -38.60 -8.15
C VAL A 537 28.55 -39.88 -7.64
N THR A 538 29.11 -40.64 -8.57
CA THR A 538 29.81 -41.90 -8.27
C THR A 538 31.32 -41.77 -8.38
N ARG A 539 31.81 -40.69 -9.00
CA ARG A 539 33.23 -40.41 -9.21
C ARG A 539 33.49 -38.93 -9.49
N VAL A 540 34.54 -38.39 -8.89
CA VAL A 540 35.11 -37.06 -9.20
C VAL A 540 36.59 -37.23 -9.54
N ALA A 541 37.04 -36.57 -10.61
CA ALA A 541 38.44 -36.57 -11.02
C ALA A 541 38.95 -35.14 -11.29
N GLY A 542 40.11 -34.83 -10.71
CA GLY A 542 40.80 -33.55 -10.87
C GLY A 542 42.31 -33.76 -10.86
N GLY A 543 43.00 -33.20 -11.87
CA GLY A 543 44.45 -33.41 -12.04
C GLY A 543 44.81 -34.90 -12.20
N ARG A 544 45.64 -35.44 -11.30
CA ARG A 544 46.07 -36.86 -11.27
C ARG A 544 45.28 -37.72 -10.28
N THR A 545 44.35 -37.13 -9.54
CA THR A 545 43.63 -37.81 -8.45
C THR A 545 42.21 -38.11 -8.91
N THR A 546 41.74 -39.33 -8.65
CA THR A 546 40.36 -39.77 -8.91
C THR A 546 39.82 -40.38 -7.63
N ILE A 547 38.61 -39.98 -7.24
CA ILE A 547 37.91 -40.47 -6.05
C ILE A 547 36.56 -41.01 -6.51
N GLY A 548 36.23 -42.23 -6.12
CA GLY A 548 34.94 -42.86 -6.41
C GLY A 548 34.41 -43.71 -5.27
N ALA A 549 33.30 -44.40 -5.52
CA ALA A 549 32.55 -45.15 -4.50
C ALA A 549 33.41 -46.18 -3.74
N ALA A 550 34.36 -46.83 -4.41
CA ALA A 550 35.25 -47.81 -3.76
C ALA A 550 36.16 -47.18 -2.70
N ASP A 551 36.57 -45.92 -2.88
CA ASP A 551 37.47 -45.23 -1.96
C ASP A 551 36.76 -44.92 -0.63
N VAL A 552 35.46 -44.63 -0.68
CA VAL A 552 34.65 -44.20 0.49
C VAL A 552 33.85 -45.34 1.13
N ALA A 553 33.83 -46.52 0.52
CA ALA A 553 33.02 -47.66 0.98
C ALA A 553 33.26 -48.06 2.44
N ALA A 554 34.52 -47.97 2.92
CA ALA A 554 34.86 -48.29 4.30
C ALA A 554 34.32 -47.26 5.31
N ASP A 555 34.16 -45.99 4.92
CA ASP A 555 33.56 -44.97 5.79
C ASP A 555 32.03 -45.06 5.75
N LEU A 556 31.44 -45.33 4.57
CA LEU A 556 30.01 -45.57 4.44
C LEU A 556 29.53 -46.75 5.31
N ALA A 557 30.33 -47.81 5.40
CA ALA A 557 30.01 -48.99 6.20
C ALA A 557 29.91 -48.70 7.71
N LYS A 558 30.44 -47.56 8.18
CA LYS A 558 30.32 -47.12 9.59
C LYS A 558 28.97 -46.48 9.90
N VAL A 559 28.21 -46.04 8.89
CA VAL A 559 26.90 -45.42 9.09
C VAL A 559 25.86 -46.50 9.41
N ALA A 560 25.27 -46.44 10.61
CA ALA A 560 24.19 -47.33 10.99
C ALA A 560 22.89 -46.95 10.26
N LEU A 561 22.46 -47.78 9.29
CA LEU A 561 21.23 -47.58 8.51
C LEU A 561 20.13 -48.61 8.86
N GLY A 562 20.27 -49.31 9.98
CA GLY A 562 19.30 -50.31 10.43
C GLY A 562 17.97 -49.66 10.84
N GLY A 563 16.85 -50.24 10.38
CA GLY A 563 15.50 -49.75 10.72
C GLY A 563 14.98 -48.62 9.84
N LEU A 564 15.75 -48.14 8.87
CA LEU A 564 15.30 -47.14 7.89
C LEU A 564 14.40 -47.78 6.80
N PRO A 565 13.59 -46.99 6.07
CA PRO A 565 12.67 -47.51 5.06
C PRO A 565 13.38 -48.27 3.94
N ALA A 566 13.03 -49.54 3.75
CA ALA A 566 13.69 -50.42 2.78
C ALA A 566 13.61 -49.90 1.33
N GLU A 567 12.54 -49.20 0.98
CA GLU A 567 12.31 -48.64 -0.34
C GLU A 567 13.16 -47.39 -0.67
N LEU A 568 13.66 -46.69 0.34
CA LEU A 568 14.52 -45.51 0.18
C LEU A 568 16.01 -45.82 0.44
N LEU A 569 16.31 -47.01 0.95
CA LEU A 569 17.64 -47.36 1.44
C LEU A 569 18.74 -47.27 0.36
N ASP A 570 18.43 -47.65 -0.88
CA ASP A 570 19.39 -47.55 -1.99
C ASP A 570 19.67 -46.09 -2.37
N ALA A 571 18.63 -45.23 -2.36
CA ALA A 571 18.78 -43.80 -2.61
C ALA A 571 19.56 -43.11 -1.47
N ILE A 572 19.28 -43.45 -0.21
CA ILE A 572 20.01 -42.94 0.97
C ILE A 572 21.49 -43.36 0.89
N ARG A 573 21.80 -44.63 0.61
CA ARG A 573 23.19 -45.10 0.45
C ARG A 573 23.90 -44.37 -0.68
N GLY A 574 23.21 -44.15 -1.81
CA GLY A 574 23.74 -43.39 -2.94
C GLY A 574 24.09 -41.95 -2.53
N ALA A 575 23.19 -41.26 -1.83
CA ALA A 575 23.41 -39.89 -1.37
C ALA A 575 24.56 -39.78 -0.36
N LEU A 576 24.68 -40.72 0.58
CA LEU A 576 25.80 -40.78 1.53
C LEU A 576 27.14 -41.12 0.85
N THR A 577 27.11 -41.95 -0.20
CA THR A 577 28.30 -42.24 -1.01
C THR A 577 28.76 -40.98 -1.77
N GLU A 578 27.83 -40.27 -2.39
CA GLU A 578 28.07 -38.98 -3.04
C GLU A 578 28.68 -37.98 -2.05
N PHE A 579 28.06 -37.80 -0.88
CA PHE A 579 28.56 -36.94 0.20
C PHE A 579 30.03 -37.20 0.55
N LEU A 580 30.41 -38.46 0.78
CA LEU A 580 31.80 -38.82 1.13
C LEU A 580 32.77 -38.61 -0.04
N ILE A 581 32.32 -38.78 -1.29
CA ILE A 581 33.13 -38.51 -2.48
C ILE A 581 33.39 -37.01 -2.59
N LEU A 582 32.36 -36.17 -2.43
CA LEU A 582 32.47 -34.71 -2.51
C LEU A 582 33.36 -34.15 -1.40
N ASP A 583 33.18 -34.62 -0.15
CA ASP A 583 34.07 -34.28 0.97
C ASP A 583 35.54 -34.58 0.63
N ARG A 584 35.83 -35.79 0.15
CA ARG A 584 37.19 -36.19 -0.20
C ARG A 584 37.76 -35.44 -1.40
N ALA A 585 36.94 -35.04 -2.35
CA ALA A 585 37.36 -34.28 -3.52
C ALA A 585 37.77 -32.85 -3.12
N LEU A 586 36.94 -32.16 -2.33
CA LEU A 586 37.27 -30.85 -1.76
C LEU A 586 38.52 -30.94 -0.87
N ALA A 587 38.62 -32.02 -0.09
CA ALA A 587 39.77 -32.33 0.73
C ALA A 587 41.08 -32.48 -0.07
N ALA A 588 41.02 -32.98 -1.30
CA ALA A 588 42.14 -33.09 -2.21
C ALA A 588 42.45 -31.77 -2.96
N GLY A 589 41.77 -30.68 -2.62
CA GLY A 589 41.92 -29.37 -3.26
C GLY A 589 41.30 -29.31 -4.66
N MET A 590 40.36 -30.20 -4.97
CA MET A 590 39.64 -30.15 -6.25
C MET A 590 38.57 -29.08 -6.20
N ASP A 591 38.53 -28.23 -7.22
CA ASP A 591 37.39 -27.38 -7.50
C ASP A 591 36.30 -28.20 -8.21
N LEU A 592 35.18 -28.41 -7.52
CA LEU A 592 34.07 -29.22 -8.04
C LEU A 592 33.39 -28.59 -9.27
N ALA A 593 33.50 -27.27 -9.45
CA ALA A 593 32.94 -26.59 -10.62
C ALA A 593 33.70 -26.93 -11.91
N THR A 594 35.00 -27.23 -11.80
CA THR A 594 35.88 -27.52 -12.95
C THR A 594 36.32 -28.98 -13.04
N ALA A 595 36.07 -29.79 -12.00
CA ALA A 595 36.41 -31.21 -11.97
C ALA A 595 35.57 -32.04 -12.96
N THR A 596 36.12 -33.17 -13.42
CA THR A 596 35.37 -34.14 -14.22
C THR A 596 34.53 -35.03 -13.29
N VAL A 597 33.21 -34.79 -13.28
CA VAL A 597 32.24 -35.50 -12.43
C VAL A 597 31.50 -36.58 -13.24
N THR A 598 31.35 -37.78 -12.68
CA THR A 598 30.46 -38.84 -13.21
C THR A 598 29.19 -38.90 -12.38
N GLY A 599 28.07 -38.49 -12.99
CA GLY A 599 26.80 -38.17 -12.32
C GLY A 599 26.45 -36.70 -12.56
N THR A 600 25.51 -36.16 -11.79
CA THR A 600 25.14 -34.75 -11.79
C THR A 600 25.38 -34.20 -10.38
N LEU A 601 26.15 -33.12 -10.25
CA LEU A 601 26.36 -32.46 -8.95
C LEU A 601 25.01 -32.05 -8.34
N PRO A 602 24.87 -32.10 -7.01
CA PRO A 602 23.67 -31.58 -6.37
C PRO A 602 23.61 -30.06 -6.59
N GLU A 603 22.40 -29.59 -6.86
CA GLU A 603 22.10 -28.16 -7.08
C GLU A 603 22.50 -27.30 -5.87
N LEU A 604 22.31 -27.83 -4.65
CA LEU A 604 22.58 -27.17 -3.39
C LEU A 604 23.59 -27.99 -2.57
N GLY A 605 24.49 -27.32 -1.84
CA GLY A 605 25.39 -27.97 -0.88
C GLY A 605 26.70 -28.55 -1.44
N ALA A 606 27.02 -28.31 -2.71
CA ALA A 606 28.30 -28.72 -3.32
C ALA A 606 29.45 -27.72 -3.08
N ALA A 607 29.15 -26.48 -2.69
CA ALA A 607 30.16 -25.46 -2.45
C ALA A 607 30.94 -25.71 -1.14
N PRO A 608 32.20 -25.25 -1.03
CA PRO A 608 32.92 -25.23 0.23
C PRO A 608 32.14 -24.46 1.30
N TRP A 609 32.15 -24.97 2.54
CA TRP A 609 31.50 -24.30 3.66
C TRP A 609 32.13 -22.94 3.98
N ARG A 610 31.27 -22.01 4.38
CA ARG A 610 31.60 -20.76 5.05
C ARG A 610 30.54 -20.48 6.11
N GLN A 611 30.91 -19.77 7.18
CA GLN A 611 29.98 -19.47 8.27
C GLN A 611 28.78 -18.69 7.72
N PRO A 612 27.54 -19.18 7.89
CA PRO A 612 26.38 -18.61 7.21
C PRO A 612 25.96 -17.27 7.82
N TRP A 613 25.63 -16.27 6.99
CA TRP A 613 24.93 -15.04 7.38
C TRP A 613 23.69 -14.87 6.50
N GLN A 614 22.51 -14.92 7.12
CA GLN A 614 21.21 -14.77 6.45
C GLN A 614 20.28 -13.93 7.34
N PRO A 615 20.36 -12.59 7.23
CA PRO A 615 19.47 -11.67 7.92
C PRO A 615 18.01 -12.11 7.80
N LEU A 616 17.31 -12.19 8.92
CA LEU A 616 15.91 -12.60 8.97
C LEU A 616 15.05 -11.52 9.63
N TYR A 617 15.51 -10.93 10.74
CA TYR A 617 14.75 -9.95 11.50
C TYR A 617 15.47 -8.60 11.60
N MET A 618 14.68 -7.54 11.55
CA MET A 618 14.99 -6.26 12.17
C MET A 618 14.33 -6.23 13.55
N MET A 619 15.12 -6.00 14.59
CA MET A 619 14.62 -5.72 15.93
C MET A 619 14.95 -4.28 16.30
N TRP A 620 13.96 -3.56 16.80
CA TRP A 620 14.11 -2.15 17.14
C TRP A 620 13.44 -1.82 18.47
N GLU A 621 14.04 -0.87 19.17
CA GLU A 621 13.52 -0.25 20.38
C GLU A 621 13.70 1.26 20.22
N ALA A 622 12.64 2.01 20.47
CA ALA A 622 12.68 3.45 20.45
C ALA A 622 11.97 4.03 21.66
N GLU A 623 12.50 5.14 22.16
CA GLU A 623 11.84 5.96 23.15
C GLU A 623 11.01 7.02 22.42
N PHE A 624 9.68 6.95 22.58
CA PHE A 624 8.73 7.88 21.99
C PHE A 624 8.28 8.90 23.04
N TYR A 625 8.32 10.18 22.67
CA TYR A 625 7.91 11.33 23.47
C TYR A 625 6.63 11.90 22.85
N PRO A 626 5.44 11.57 23.40
CA PRO A 626 4.19 12.12 22.89
C PRO A 626 4.14 13.62 23.13
N LEU A 627 3.78 14.37 22.08
CA LEU A 627 3.60 15.82 22.11
C LEU A 627 2.13 16.13 21.89
N THR A 628 1.49 16.69 22.93
CA THR A 628 0.07 17.06 22.87
C THR A 628 -0.17 18.05 21.74
N PHE A 629 -1.22 17.82 20.93
CA PHE A 629 -1.55 18.71 19.84
C PHE A 629 -1.96 20.12 20.34
N ARG A 630 -2.81 20.14 21.38
CA ARG A 630 -3.31 21.36 22.02
C ARG A 630 -3.77 21.10 23.46
N ASP A 631 -3.70 22.12 24.29
CA ASP A 631 -4.30 22.15 25.64
C ASP A 631 -5.37 23.22 25.71
N GLY A 632 -6.64 22.82 25.82
CA GLY A 632 -7.76 23.75 25.82
C GLY A 632 -7.79 24.56 24.51
N ALA A 633 -7.49 25.86 24.57
CA ALA A 633 -7.42 26.77 23.42
C ALA A 633 -6.00 26.98 22.87
N THR A 634 -4.96 26.53 23.57
CA THR A 634 -3.57 26.74 23.20
C THR A 634 -3.09 25.61 22.29
N GLU A 635 -2.67 25.94 21.07
CA GLU A 635 -2.11 24.99 20.11
C GLU A 635 -0.59 24.91 20.30
N HIS A 636 -0.07 23.68 20.29
CA HIS A 636 1.38 23.43 20.40
C HIS A 636 2.01 23.08 19.06
N TRP A 637 1.18 22.88 18.03
CA TRP A 637 1.60 22.63 16.66
C TRP A 637 1.11 23.76 15.78
N LYS A 638 1.99 24.27 14.92
CA LYS A 638 1.66 25.34 13.96
C LYS A 638 1.58 24.76 12.56
N TRP A 639 0.55 25.18 11.84
CA TRP A 639 0.45 25.00 10.40
C TRP A 639 1.41 25.96 9.68
N ASP A 640 2.33 25.41 8.90
CA ASP A 640 3.31 26.15 8.09
C ASP A 640 3.01 25.95 6.60
N SER A 641 1.85 26.47 6.18
CA SER A 641 1.29 26.47 4.82
C SER A 641 0.87 25.11 4.25
N ASN A 642 1.66 24.05 4.42
CA ASN A 642 1.37 22.69 3.91
C ASN A 642 1.55 21.58 4.96
N ARG A 643 2.08 21.88 6.15
CA ARG A 643 2.38 20.89 7.21
C ARG A 643 2.31 21.42 8.63
N TYR A 644 2.13 20.53 9.59
CA TYR A 644 2.21 20.83 11.01
C TYR A 644 3.62 20.62 11.56
N ARG A 645 4.14 21.63 12.25
CA ARG A 645 5.43 21.60 12.96
C ARG A 645 5.23 21.91 14.45
N TRP A 646 5.99 21.26 15.32
CA TRP A 646 5.91 21.51 16.74
C TRP A 646 6.53 22.87 17.10
N LEU A 647 5.89 23.64 17.97
CA LEU A 647 6.32 25.00 18.36
C LEU A 647 7.34 25.01 19.52
N GLY A 648 7.78 23.84 20.00
CA GLY A 648 8.66 23.76 21.18
C GLY A 648 7.98 24.13 22.50
N VAL A 649 6.64 24.19 22.51
CA VAL A 649 5.81 24.54 23.67
C VAL A 649 4.87 23.38 24.04
N GLY A 650 4.40 23.39 25.29
CA GLY A 650 3.69 22.26 25.88
C GLY A 650 4.66 21.28 26.54
N ALA A 651 4.34 20.83 27.76
CA ALA A 651 5.19 19.87 28.45
C ALA A 651 5.06 18.50 27.74
N PRO A 652 6.17 17.86 27.32
CA PRO A 652 6.10 16.54 26.73
C PRO A 652 5.51 15.56 27.75
N ALA A 653 4.65 14.66 27.28
CA ALA A 653 4.11 13.61 28.13
C ALA A 653 5.24 12.65 28.58
N LYS A 654 4.95 11.77 29.56
CA LYS A 654 5.88 10.71 29.97
C LYS A 654 6.26 9.90 28.73
N SER A 655 7.56 9.81 28.46
CA SER A 655 8.06 9.00 27.36
C SER A 655 7.72 7.53 27.57
N ARG A 656 7.64 6.78 26.48
CA ARG A 656 7.45 5.33 26.53
C ARG A 656 8.40 4.63 25.60
N VAL A 657 8.78 3.43 25.97
CA VAL A 657 9.57 2.55 25.12
C VAL A 657 8.64 1.74 24.24
N VAL A 658 8.82 1.84 22.93
CA VAL A 658 8.13 1.02 21.94
C VAL A 658 9.14 0.07 21.30
N ARG A 659 8.72 -1.16 21.06
CA ARG A 659 9.58 -2.22 20.52
C ARG A 659 8.87 -2.93 19.38
N GLY A 660 9.65 -3.38 18.40
CA GLY A 660 9.13 -4.22 17.32
C GLY A 660 10.16 -5.23 16.82
N ARG A 661 9.64 -6.30 16.23
CA ARG A 661 10.41 -7.32 15.50
C ARG A 661 9.72 -7.52 14.15
N GLN A 662 10.44 -7.31 13.06
CA GLN A 662 9.92 -7.36 11.70
C GLN A 662 10.81 -8.22 10.82
N TYR A 663 10.25 -8.94 9.85
CA TYR A 663 11.03 -9.73 8.89
C TYR A 663 11.73 -8.82 7.91
N LEU A 664 13.01 -8.99 7.60
CA LEU A 664 13.67 -8.15 6.61
C LEU A 664 13.27 -8.54 5.17
N THR A 665 13.05 -7.56 4.30
CA THR A 665 12.79 -7.80 2.87
C THR A 665 13.61 -6.87 1.97
N PRO A 666 14.24 -7.36 0.89
CA PRO A 666 14.90 -6.55 -0.14
C PRO A 666 13.92 -5.92 -1.14
N SER A 667 12.76 -5.44 -0.68
CA SER A 667 11.68 -5.01 -1.58
C SER A 667 11.98 -3.69 -2.31
N VAL A 668 12.87 -2.83 -1.79
CA VAL A 668 13.26 -1.57 -2.45
C VAL A 668 13.91 -1.85 -3.80
N GLY A 669 14.92 -2.73 -3.85
CA GLY A 669 15.62 -3.07 -5.10
C GLY A 669 14.68 -3.60 -6.18
N HIS A 670 13.78 -4.53 -5.81
CA HIS A 670 12.75 -5.05 -6.72
C HIS A 670 11.74 -3.99 -7.17
N ALA A 671 11.31 -3.09 -6.29
CA ALA A 671 10.40 -2.00 -6.64
C ALA A 671 11.05 -1.03 -7.63
N THR A 672 12.33 -0.69 -7.42
CA THR A 672 13.14 0.13 -8.32
C THR A 672 13.33 -0.55 -9.68
N ALA A 673 13.63 -1.86 -9.71
CA ALA A 673 13.73 -2.64 -10.93
C ALA A 673 12.41 -2.65 -11.73
N GLY A 674 11.27 -2.83 -11.07
CA GLY A 674 9.95 -2.75 -11.70
C GLY A 674 9.62 -1.36 -12.28
N ARG A 675 10.13 -0.29 -11.66
CA ARG A 675 10.05 1.07 -12.20
C ARG A 675 10.89 1.23 -13.46
N PHE A 676 12.12 0.71 -13.49
CA PHE A 676 12.92 0.67 -14.72
C PHE A 676 12.24 -0.11 -15.84
N ASP A 677 11.62 -1.25 -15.54
CA ASP A 677 10.84 -2.03 -16.51
C ASP A 677 9.66 -1.22 -17.07
N THR A 678 8.99 -0.43 -16.23
CA THR A 678 7.88 0.43 -16.66
C THR A 678 8.39 1.59 -17.53
N TYR A 679 9.47 2.24 -17.12
CA TYR A 679 10.10 3.32 -17.88
C TYR A 679 10.53 2.85 -19.28
N ALA A 680 11.19 1.70 -19.37
CA ALA A 680 11.66 1.11 -20.62
C ALA A 680 10.54 0.62 -21.56
N ARG A 681 9.28 0.46 -21.09
CA ARG A 681 8.13 0.12 -21.95
C ARG A 681 7.59 1.32 -22.71
N HIS A 682 7.79 2.52 -22.18
CA HIS A 682 7.18 3.75 -22.71
C HIS A 682 8.20 4.66 -23.39
N ARG A 683 9.49 4.32 -23.34
CA ARG A 683 10.59 5.11 -23.92
C ARG A 683 11.62 4.24 -24.63
N ASP A 684 12.21 4.78 -25.68
CA ASP A 684 13.32 4.16 -26.43
C ASP A 684 14.70 4.53 -25.84
N ASP A 685 14.73 5.49 -24.90
CA ASP A 685 15.89 5.91 -24.12
C ASP A 685 15.71 5.64 -22.61
N PRO A 686 16.76 5.20 -21.89
CA PRO A 686 18.07 4.80 -22.40
C PRO A 686 18.00 3.47 -23.18
N ALA A 687 19.06 3.14 -23.94
CA ALA A 687 19.12 1.90 -24.71
C ALA A 687 18.78 0.67 -23.85
N ALA A 688 18.04 -0.30 -24.43
CA ALA A 688 17.54 -1.47 -23.71
C ALA A 688 18.61 -2.29 -22.95
N THR A 689 19.88 -2.20 -23.33
CA THR A 689 21.01 -2.82 -22.60
C THR A 689 21.32 -2.09 -21.30
N VAL A 690 21.24 -0.76 -21.29
CA VAL A 690 21.44 0.08 -20.09
C VAL A 690 20.26 -0.09 -19.15
N ALA A 691 19.02 -0.06 -19.66
CA ALA A 691 17.83 -0.30 -18.84
C ALA A 691 17.87 -1.67 -18.15
N ARG A 692 18.32 -2.72 -18.86
CA ARG A 692 18.55 -4.05 -18.27
C ARG A 692 19.66 -4.04 -17.22
N ALA A 693 20.78 -3.37 -17.48
CA ALA A 693 21.86 -3.25 -16.50
C ALA A 693 21.39 -2.54 -15.21
N LEU A 694 20.69 -1.41 -15.33
CA LEU A 694 20.14 -0.68 -14.18
C LEU A 694 19.10 -1.50 -13.41
N ARG A 695 18.25 -2.26 -14.13
CA ARG A 695 17.30 -3.21 -13.52
C ARG A 695 18.03 -4.29 -12.72
N ASP A 696 19.06 -4.91 -13.31
CA ASP A 696 19.83 -5.97 -12.65
C ASP A 696 20.62 -5.43 -11.45
N ASP A 697 21.21 -4.23 -11.57
CA ASP A 697 21.90 -3.54 -10.48
C ASP A 697 20.93 -3.19 -9.34
N ALA A 698 19.71 -2.74 -9.66
CA ALA A 698 18.67 -2.45 -8.67
C ALA A 698 18.21 -3.72 -7.93
N GLU A 699 17.99 -4.84 -8.63
CA GLU A 699 17.63 -6.13 -8.01
C GLU A 699 18.75 -6.67 -7.11
N GLN A 700 20.01 -6.37 -7.42
CA GLN A 700 21.18 -6.80 -6.65
C GLN A 700 21.57 -5.81 -5.53
N SER A 701 20.86 -4.68 -5.38
CA SER A 701 21.14 -3.71 -4.34
C SER A 701 20.91 -4.29 -2.94
N ASP A 702 21.88 -4.05 -2.04
CA ASP A 702 21.81 -4.53 -0.64
C ASP A 702 21.00 -3.57 0.24
N LEU A 703 19.75 -3.33 -0.18
CA LEU A 703 18.78 -2.47 0.49
C LEU A 703 17.67 -3.31 1.10
N LEU A 704 17.68 -3.43 2.42
CA LEU A 704 16.60 -4.07 3.17
C LEU A 704 15.68 -3.01 3.75
N VAL A 705 14.37 -3.23 3.70
CA VAL A 705 13.39 -2.29 4.24
C VAL A 705 12.39 -2.98 5.13
N GLN A 706 12.01 -2.30 6.20
CA GLN A 706 10.78 -2.60 6.93
C GLN A 706 10.10 -1.39 7.53
N ARG A 707 8.77 -1.44 7.58
CA ARG A 707 8.00 -0.47 8.38
C ARG A 707 8.20 -0.74 9.86
N LEU A 708 8.18 0.30 10.68
CA LEU A 708 8.07 0.21 12.14
C LEU A 708 6.66 -0.21 12.56
N ASP A 709 6.08 -1.21 11.87
CA ASP A 709 4.72 -1.67 12.11
C ASP A 709 4.57 -2.08 13.58
N GLY A 710 3.47 -1.63 14.17
CA GLY A 710 3.23 -1.71 15.60
C GLY A 710 3.53 -0.42 16.36
N LEU A 711 4.23 0.57 15.77
CA LEU A 711 4.46 1.85 16.44
C LEU A 711 3.15 2.59 16.71
N GLY A 712 2.32 2.83 15.68
CA GLY A 712 1.01 3.45 15.84
C GLY A 712 0.07 2.61 16.70
N ALA A 713 0.23 1.28 16.66
CA ALA A 713 -0.52 0.35 17.51
C ALA A 713 -0.20 0.56 18.99
N ALA A 714 1.08 0.54 19.36
CA ALA A 714 1.56 0.70 20.72
C ALA A 714 1.26 2.10 21.27
N VAL A 715 1.40 3.14 20.43
CA VAL A 715 0.97 4.51 20.75
C VAL A 715 -0.53 4.53 21.11
N GLY A 716 -1.34 3.79 20.35
CA GLY A 716 -2.76 3.57 20.60
C GLY A 716 -3.09 2.47 21.62
N GLN A 717 -2.14 1.96 22.41
CA GLN A 717 -2.32 0.87 23.39
C GLN A 717 -2.83 -0.46 22.79
N ARG A 718 -2.25 -0.90 21.67
CA ARG A 718 -2.54 -2.20 21.05
C ARG A 718 -1.23 -2.96 20.84
N GLU A 719 -1.26 -4.26 21.14
CA GLU A 719 -0.12 -5.16 20.94
C GLU A 719 -0.13 -5.66 19.48
N PRO A 720 0.98 -5.51 18.74
CA PRO A 720 1.07 -5.93 17.33
C PRO A 720 1.27 -7.43 17.14
N ALA A 721 1.57 -8.18 18.21
CA ALA A 721 1.84 -9.62 18.14
C ALA A 721 0.55 -10.44 17.98
N ALA A 722 0.67 -11.60 17.32
CA ALA A 722 -0.44 -12.55 17.15
C ALA A 722 -0.96 -13.05 18.50
N THR A 723 -2.28 -13.13 18.62
CA THR A 723 -2.98 -13.46 19.87
C THR A 723 -4.05 -14.52 19.65
N ALA A 724 -4.56 -15.07 20.76
CA ALA A 724 -5.61 -16.08 20.70
C ALA A 724 -6.91 -15.52 20.09
N HIS A 725 -7.65 -16.39 19.40
CA HIS A 725 -9.01 -16.14 18.92
C HIS A 725 -10.03 -16.87 19.81
N PRO A 726 -11.23 -16.31 20.01
CA PRO A 726 -12.29 -17.01 20.74
C PRO A 726 -12.80 -18.24 20.00
N THR A 727 -13.41 -19.15 20.75
CA THR A 727 -14.23 -20.25 20.23
C THR A 727 -15.69 -20.10 20.68
N GLY A 728 -16.61 -20.78 19.99
CA GLY A 728 -18.05 -20.77 20.31
C GLY A 728 -18.75 -19.44 20.02
N ALA A 729 -19.75 -19.08 20.82
CA ALA A 729 -20.67 -17.97 20.52
C ALA A 729 -19.99 -16.59 20.36
N ILE A 730 -18.87 -16.33 21.04
CA ILE A 730 -18.12 -15.09 20.86
C ILE A 730 -17.39 -15.08 19.51
N ALA A 731 -16.88 -16.23 19.07
CA ALA A 731 -16.27 -16.37 17.74
C ALA A 731 -17.28 -16.06 16.64
N ASP A 732 -18.50 -16.58 16.76
CA ASP A 732 -19.59 -16.31 15.80
C ASP A 732 -19.90 -14.80 15.67
N LEU A 733 -19.82 -14.05 16.79
CA LEU A 733 -20.06 -12.60 16.79
C LEU A 733 -18.90 -11.79 16.18
N LEU A 734 -17.66 -12.22 16.45
CA LEU A 734 -16.46 -11.57 15.91
C LEU A 734 -16.24 -11.87 14.42
N ALA A 735 -16.80 -12.99 13.92
CA ALA A 735 -16.58 -13.51 12.58
C ALA A 735 -15.07 -13.65 12.28
N ASP A 736 -14.68 -13.57 11.01
CA ASP A 736 -13.29 -13.75 10.55
C ASP A 736 -12.43 -12.48 10.72
N GLY A 737 -12.76 -11.60 11.67
CA GLY A 737 -12.04 -10.34 11.87
C GLY A 737 -10.69 -10.55 12.55
N ASP A 738 -9.66 -9.90 12.02
CA ASP A 738 -8.33 -9.83 12.62
C ASP A 738 -8.24 -8.58 13.52
N TYR A 739 -8.19 -8.78 14.83
CA TYR A 739 -8.21 -7.71 15.84
C TYR A 739 -6.96 -7.77 16.70
N ARG A 740 -6.35 -6.61 16.95
CA ARG A 740 -5.15 -6.50 17.81
C ARG A 740 -5.53 -6.55 19.29
N ALA A 741 -4.75 -7.27 20.08
CA ALA A 741 -4.96 -7.32 21.53
C ALA A 741 -4.71 -5.95 22.19
N PRO A 742 -5.48 -5.58 23.24
CA PRO A 742 -5.26 -4.34 23.98
C PRO A 742 -4.05 -4.44 24.91
N ASP A 743 -3.31 -3.34 25.05
CA ASP A 743 -2.37 -3.14 26.18
C ASP A 743 -3.05 -2.29 27.26
N PRO A 744 -3.58 -2.91 28.33
CA PRO A 744 -4.30 -2.18 29.38
C PRO A 744 -3.38 -1.47 30.38
N GLY A 745 -2.05 -1.52 30.19
CA GLY A 745 -1.08 -0.99 31.12
C GLY A 745 -0.88 -1.83 32.39
N PRO A 746 0.11 -1.47 33.22
CA PRO A 746 0.43 -2.20 34.44
C PRO A 746 -0.66 -2.05 35.50
N GLN A 747 -0.89 -3.12 36.26
CA GLN A 747 -1.68 -3.08 37.49
C GLN A 747 -0.74 -2.75 38.67
N PRO A 748 -1.22 -2.01 39.69
CA PRO A 748 -0.48 -1.82 40.93
C PRO A 748 -0.10 -3.17 41.57
N LEU A 749 1.10 -3.26 42.16
CA LEU A 749 1.56 -4.48 42.81
C LEU A 749 0.80 -4.73 44.13
N ASP A 750 0.49 -3.65 44.83
CA ASP A 750 -0.33 -3.62 46.04
C ASP A 750 -1.61 -2.79 45.80
N GLU A 751 -2.71 -3.13 46.47
CA GLU A 751 -4.00 -2.42 46.33
C GLU A 751 -3.93 -0.95 46.80
N TRP A 752 -2.93 -0.63 47.64
CA TRP A 752 -2.70 0.71 48.17
C TRP A 752 -1.78 1.56 47.28
N ASP A 753 -1.15 0.97 46.26
CA ASP A 753 -0.30 1.69 45.32
C ASP A 753 -1.14 2.52 44.34
N GLU A 754 -0.62 3.70 43.96
CA GLU A 754 -1.26 4.52 42.95
C GLU A 754 -1.18 3.85 41.57
N TRP A 755 -2.29 3.92 40.83
CA TRP A 755 -2.30 3.50 39.43
C TRP A 755 -1.45 4.45 38.60
N GLU A 756 -0.63 3.88 37.73
CA GLU A 756 0.03 4.69 36.70
C GLU A 756 -1.02 5.35 35.80
N PRO A 757 -0.79 6.61 35.38
CA PRO A 757 -1.65 7.27 34.41
C PRO A 757 -1.71 6.47 33.11
N SER A 758 -2.86 6.51 32.44
CA SER A 758 -2.99 5.94 31.11
C SER A 758 -1.97 6.57 30.17
N GLN A 759 -1.33 5.72 29.38
CA GLN A 759 -0.46 6.14 28.29
C GLN A 759 -1.24 6.23 26.98
N PHE A 760 -2.57 6.14 26.96
CA PHE A 760 -3.30 6.34 25.70
C PHE A 760 -3.11 7.76 25.17
N VAL A 761 -2.82 7.89 23.88
CA VAL A 761 -2.87 9.17 23.16
C VAL A 761 -3.74 9.01 21.92
N GLU A 762 -4.47 10.06 21.56
CA GLU A 762 -5.45 10.01 20.46
C GLU A 762 -4.82 10.22 19.08
N LEU A 763 -3.58 10.71 19.03
CA LEU A 763 -2.80 11.00 17.83
C LEU A 763 -1.39 10.44 17.99
N ARG A 764 -0.81 9.97 16.88
CA ARG A 764 0.65 9.81 16.78
C ARG A 764 1.24 11.18 16.44
N ALA A 765 1.54 11.96 17.46
CA ALA A 765 2.24 13.24 17.36
C ALA A 765 3.34 13.26 18.41
N GLY A 766 4.59 13.47 18.01
CA GLY A 766 5.70 13.39 18.95
C GLY A 766 7.08 13.33 18.31
N GLN A 767 8.08 13.14 19.15
CA GLN A 767 9.44 12.84 18.70
C GLN A 767 9.86 11.45 19.18
N MET A 768 10.71 10.77 18.43
CA MET A 768 11.30 9.49 18.85
C MET A 768 12.81 9.50 18.67
N LYS A 769 13.49 8.63 19.42
CA LYS A 769 14.88 8.26 19.18
C LYS A 769 15.01 6.75 19.27
N PHE A 770 15.87 6.15 18.45
CA PHE A 770 16.20 4.74 18.62
C PHE A 770 17.14 4.55 19.81
N THR A 771 16.82 3.58 20.67
CA THR A 771 17.70 3.16 21.77
C THR A 771 18.42 1.85 21.43
N ARG A 772 17.78 0.99 20.62
CA ARG A 772 18.37 -0.27 20.13
C ARG A 772 17.90 -0.55 18.71
N LEU A 773 18.81 -1.00 17.86
CA LEU A 773 18.51 -1.47 16.52
C LEU A 773 19.45 -2.63 16.19
N SER A 774 18.91 -3.73 15.68
CA SER A 774 19.69 -4.94 15.41
C SER A 774 19.15 -5.70 14.20
N VAL A 775 20.07 -6.21 13.39
CA VAL A 775 19.78 -7.18 12.32
C VAL A 775 20.10 -8.56 12.86
N VAL A 776 19.12 -9.45 12.91
CA VAL A 776 19.25 -10.81 13.46
C VAL A 776 19.11 -11.84 12.35
N ASP A 777 20.08 -12.72 12.21
CA ASP A 777 20.04 -13.82 11.25
C ASP A 777 19.21 -15.01 11.74
N ARG A 778 19.00 -15.98 10.85
CA ARG A 778 18.20 -17.17 11.13
C ARG A 778 18.70 -18.06 12.29
N PHE A 779 19.96 -17.94 12.69
CA PHE A 779 20.51 -18.64 13.86
C PHE A 779 20.50 -17.76 15.12
N GLY A 780 19.94 -16.56 15.05
CA GLY A 780 19.92 -15.60 16.15
C GLY A 780 21.26 -14.91 16.38
N ARG A 781 22.21 -14.99 15.45
CA ARG A 781 23.38 -14.10 15.47
C ARG A 781 22.91 -12.71 15.02
N ALA A 782 23.31 -11.68 15.73
CA ALA A 782 22.82 -10.33 15.54
C ALA A 782 23.95 -9.32 15.42
N VAL A 783 23.82 -8.40 14.47
CA VAL A 783 24.66 -7.21 14.38
C VAL A 783 23.87 -6.06 15.00
N ASN A 784 24.39 -5.49 16.09
CA ASN A 784 23.81 -4.31 16.72
C ASN A 784 24.24 -3.07 15.94
N LEU A 785 23.29 -2.31 15.40
CA LEU A 785 23.57 -1.08 14.67
C LEU A 785 23.75 0.11 15.61
N ILE A 786 23.22 0.00 16.84
CA ILE A 786 23.39 0.99 17.90
C ILE A 786 24.22 0.36 19.02
N THR A 787 25.45 0.83 19.17
CA THR A 787 26.31 0.48 20.32
C THR A 787 26.17 1.50 21.45
N ASN A 788 25.89 2.76 21.10
CA ASN A 788 25.63 3.85 22.01
C ASN A 788 24.57 4.77 21.39
N ASP A 789 23.42 4.89 22.04
CA ASP A 789 22.27 5.68 21.59
C ASP A 789 22.52 7.21 21.63
N TYR A 790 23.61 7.66 22.26
CA TYR A 790 24.02 9.06 22.23
C TYR A 790 24.77 9.45 20.95
N HIS A 791 25.28 8.50 20.16
CA HIS A 791 26.04 8.81 18.94
C HIS A 791 25.45 8.15 17.70
N PHE A 792 24.15 7.83 17.73
CA PHE A 792 23.44 7.27 16.58
C PHE A 792 22.58 8.36 15.93
N THR A 793 22.90 8.68 14.68
CA THR A 793 22.16 9.63 13.85
C THR A 793 21.66 8.88 12.63
N PRO A 794 20.36 8.56 12.55
CA PRO A 794 19.79 7.98 11.34
C PRO A 794 19.70 9.04 10.24
N VAL A 795 19.77 8.61 8.98
CA VAL A 795 19.43 9.46 7.82
C VAL A 795 17.91 9.67 7.82
N VAL A 796 17.46 10.92 7.75
CA VAL A 796 16.03 11.28 7.76
C VAL A 796 15.75 12.37 6.72
N PRO A 797 14.55 12.40 6.12
CA PRO A 797 14.15 13.52 5.28
C PRO A 797 14.00 14.79 6.12
N ASP A 798 14.14 15.95 5.48
CA ASP A 798 13.91 17.28 6.08
C ASP A 798 12.53 17.40 6.76
N THR A 799 11.55 16.59 6.30
CA THR A 799 10.22 16.54 6.92
C THR A 799 10.19 15.87 8.29
N MET A 800 11.22 15.13 8.66
CA MET A 800 11.32 14.45 9.95
C MET A 800 12.39 15.06 10.88
N VAL A 801 13.11 16.09 10.45
CA VAL A 801 14.08 16.81 11.29
C VAL A 801 13.31 17.72 12.28
N PRO A 802 13.51 17.58 13.60
CA PRO A 802 12.85 18.45 14.58
C PRO A 802 13.45 19.86 14.60
N ASP A 803 12.61 20.88 14.45
CA ASP A 803 13.02 22.28 14.68
C ASP A 803 13.32 22.55 16.17
N HIS A 804 12.64 21.82 17.04
CA HIS A 804 12.75 21.92 18.49
C HIS A 804 12.89 20.52 19.10
N PRO A 805 14.11 20.02 19.35
CA PRO A 805 14.31 18.72 19.99
C PRO A 805 13.75 18.70 21.42
N VAL A 806 13.03 17.63 21.80
CA VAL A 806 12.49 17.43 23.16
C VAL A 806 13.58 17.39 24.24
N HIS A 807 14.83 17.13 23.85
CA HIS A 807 15.99 17.16 24.73
C HIS A 807 17.20 17.79 24.02
N PRO A 808 17.98 18.68 24.69
CA PRO A 808 19.06 19.44 24.03
C PRO A 808 20.36 18.67 23.82
N VAL A 809 20.52 17.50 24.45
CA VAL A 809 21.72 16.66 24.31
C VAL A 809 21.58 15.76 23.09
N GLU A 810 22.54 15.88 22.17
CA GLU A 810 22.62 15.14 20.90
C GLU A 810 21.29 15.24 20.12
N PRO A 811 20.92 16.46 19.68
CA PRO A 811 19.62 16.73 19.08
C PRO A 811 19.38 15.96 17.77
N ASP A 812 20.44 15.66 17.03
CA ASP A 812 20.39 15.05 15.69
C ASP A 812 19.88 13.60 15.70
N ARG A 813 19.76 12.97 16.89
CA ARG A 813 19.18 11.62 17.03
C ARG A 813 17.65 11.57 17.07
N PHE A 814 17.01 12.73 17.23
CA PHE A 814 15.56 12.82 17.36
C PHE A 814 14.90 12.92 15.99
N ILE A 815 13.79 12.20 15.85
CA ILE A 815 12.97 12.12 14.65
C ILE A 815 11.61 12.69 15.00
N GLU A 816 11.15 13.72 14.29
CA GLU A 816 9.83 14.32 14.47
C GLU A 816 8.78 13.55 13.67
N LEU A 817 7.72 13.13 14.37
CA LEU A 817 6.55 12.51 13.80
C LEU A 817 5.39 13.52 13.85
N SER A 818 5.06 14.11 12.70
CA SER A 818 3.91 15.00 12.54
C SER A 818 2.61 14.31 12.99
N PRO A 819 1.57 15.07 13.38
CA PRO A 819 0.32 14.51 13.86
C PRO A 819 -0.31 13.59 12.82
N ARG A 820 -0.54 12.32 13.19
CA ARG A 820 -1.25 11.34 12.37
C ARG A 820 -2.35 10.65 13.17
N LEU A 821 -3.46 10.37 12.50
CA LEU A 821 -4.61 9.67 13.06
C LEU A 821 -4.25 8.20 13.30
N LEU A 822 -4.73 7.64 14.42
CA LEU A 822 -4.51 6.24 14.77
C LEU A 822 -5.54 5.29 14.11
N GLN A 823 -6.47 5.81 13.32
CA GLN A 823 -7.49 5.06 12.60
C GLN A 823 -7.74 5.67 11.21
N PRO A 824 -8.33 4.92 10.27
CA PRO A 824 -8.61 5.44 8.94
C PRO A 824 -9.58 6.62 8.98
N ALA A 825 -9.39 7.58 8.08
CA ALA A 825 -10.24 8.76 7.95
C ALA A 825 -10.18 9.32 6.52
N ARG A 826 -11.11 10.19 6.12
CA ARG A 826 -11.07 10.81 4.79
C ARG A 826 -11.48 12.27 4.83
N LEU A 827 -10.91 13.02 3.89
CA LEU A 827 -11.35 14.36 3.54
C LEU A 827 -12.45 14.21 2.50
N ARG A 828 -13.65 14.66 2.85
CA ARG A 828 -14.76 14.71 1.91
C ARG A 828 -14.73 16.03 1.18
N PHE A 829 -14.65 15.97 -0.14
CA PHE A 829 -14.76 17.15 -1.00
C PHE A 829 -15.87 16.88 -2.02
N ASP A 830 -17.11 17.13 -1.61
CA ASP A 830 -18.31 16.71 -2.34
C ASP A 830 -18.97 17.90 -3.05
N LEU A 831 -19.50 17.67 -4.26
CA LEU A 831 -20.29 18.67 -4.99
C LEU A 831 -21.70 18.80 -4.40
N LEU A 832 -22.21 20.03 -4.32
CA LEU A 832 -23.57 20.35 -3.87
C LEU A 832 -24.41 20.92 -5.01
N PRO A 833 -25.74 20.79 -4.99
CA PRO A 833 -26.63 21.49 -5.93
C PRO A 833 -26.41 23.01 -5.94
N ALA A 834 -26.47 23.61 -7.13
CA ALA A 834 -26.35 25.06 -7.33
C ALA A 834 -27.45 25.88 -6.64
N THR A 835 -28.58 25.25 -6.32
CA THR A 835 -29.71 25.87 -5.61
C THR A 835 -29.61 25.70 -4.09
N HIS A 836 -28.63 24.94 -3.59
CA HIS A 836 -28.53 24.58 -2.19
C HIS A 836 -28.26 25.82 -1.30
N THR A 837 -29.08 26.02 -0.27
CA THR A 837 -28.89 27.06 0.75
C THR A 837 -28.84 26.46 2.14
N GLY A 838 -27.89 26.89 2.97
CA GLY A 838 -27.69 26.39 4.34
C GLY A 838 -26.55 25.38 4.48
N ASN A 839 -26.42 24.78 5.67
CA ASN A 839 -25.28 23.95 6.05
C ASN A 839 -25.60 22.43 6.03
N VAL A 840 -26.84 22.06 5.66
CA VAL A 840 -27.32 20.68 5.66
C VAL A 840 -27.98 20.38 4.33
N GLY A 841 -27.35 19.55 3.52
CA GLY A 841 -27.83 19.16 2.19
C GLY A 841 -27.29 17.82 1.74
N ASP A 842 -28.04 17.21 0.83
CA ASP A 842 -27.63 16.04 0.06
C ASP A 842 -26.60 16.46 -1.01
N ASP A 843 -25.58 15.64 -1.22
CA ASP A 843 -24.60 15.84 -2.31
C ASP A 843 -25.30 15.76 -3.66
N VAL A 844 -24.69 16.27 -4.73
CA VAL A 844 -25.29 16.25 -6.07
C VAL A 844 -25.63 14.83 -6.55
N ASP A 845 -24.83 13.84 -6.14
CA ASP A 845 -25.07 12.41 -6.43
C ASP A 845 -26.32 11.83 -5.73
N LEU A 846 -26.85 12.53 -4.74
CA LEU A 846 -28.08 12.20 -4.01
C LEU A 846 -29.25 13.13 -4.36
N ALA A 847 -29.03 14.10 -5.25
CA ALA A 847 -30.00 15.12 -5.64
C ALA A 847 -30.33 14.98 -7.15
N PRO A 848 -31.38 14.22 -7.51
CA PRO A 848 -31.68 13.86 -8.90
C PRO A 848 -31.86 15.07 -9.83
N GLY A 849 -31.08 15.11 -10.91
CA GLY A 849 -31.18 16.15 -11.94
C GLY A 849 -30.64 17.53 -11.54
N GLU A 850 -29.98 17.66 -10.39
CA GLU A 850 -29.35 18.91 -9.96
C GLU A 850 -27.98 19.12 -10.63
N ASN A 851 -27.64 20.39 -10.87
CA ASN A 851 -26.35 20.82 -11.42
C ASN A 851 -25.53 21.49 -10.31
N PRO A 852 -24.25 21.16 -10.10
CA PRO A 852 -23.43 21.80 -9.07
C PRO A 852 -22.87 23.17 -9.49
N VAL A 853 -22.91 23.50 -10.79
CA VAL A 853 -22.47 24.79 -11.34
C VAL A 853 -23.60 25.81 -11.11
N ALA A 854 -23.31 26.87 -10.36
CA ALA A 854 -24.20 28.00 -10.12
C ALA A 854 -24.26 29.00 -11.27
N GLY A 855 -23.22 29.02 -12.11
CA GLY A 855 -23.12 29.83 -13.31
C GLY A 855 -21.71 29.84 -13.87
N TRP A 856 -21.53 30.42 -15.04
CA TRP A 856 -20.22 30.58 -15.66
C TRP A 856 -19.85 32.05 -15.77
N LEU A 857 -18.59 32.36 -15.53
CA LEU A 857 -18.03 33.70 -15.66
C LEU A 857 -16.97 33.71 -16.75
N LEU A 858 -17.03 34.71 -17.63
CA LEU A 858 -16.05 34.93 -18.67
C LEU A 858 -15.52 36.36 -18.57
N HIS A 859 -14.23 36.48 -18.30
CA HIS A 859 -13.55 37.77 -18.26
C HIS A 859 -13.27 38.24 -19.71
N ASN A 860 -14.14 39.08 -20.25
CA ASN A 860 -13.91 39.67 -21.57
C ASN A 860 -12.85 40.79 -21.45
N ARG A 861 -11.65 40.54 -21.98
CA ARG A 861 -10.52 41.49 -21.94
C ARG A 861 -10.74 42.67 -22.87
N LEU A 862 -11.42 42.47 -24.00
CA LEU A 862 -11.69 43.51 -25.00
C LEU A 862 -12.65 44.58 -24.44
N ASP A 863 -13.75 44.16 -23.83
CA ASP A 863 -14.82 45.05 -23.35
C ASP A 863 -14.64 45.53 -21.91
N ALA A 864 -13.58 45.06 -21.25
CA ALA A 864 -13.35 45.22 -19.82
C ALA A 864 -14.60 44.86 -18.97
N SER A 865 -15.34 43.82 -19.39
CA SER A 865 -16.56 43.34 -18.75
C SER A 865 -16.40 41.94 -18.15
N LEU A 866 -17.37 41.52 -17.33
CA LEU A 866 -17.49 40.16 -16.81
C LEU A 866 -18.80 39.58 -17.32
N ALA A 867 -18.73 38.76 -18.37
CA ALA A 867 -19.89 38.10 -18.96
C ALA A 867 -20.30 36.89 -18.11
N CYS A 868 -21.60 36.68 -17.98
CA CYS A 868 -22.23 35.70 -17.10
C CYS A 868 -23.19 34.81 -17.89
N TYR A 869 -23.12 33.50 -17.63
CA TYR A 869 -23.96 32.49 -18.25
C TYR A 869 -24.61 31.59 -17.20
N ASP A 870 -25.74 30.98 -17.56
CA ASP A 870 -26.43 30.01 -16.73
C ASP A 870 -25.66 28.67 -16.64
N PRO A 871 -26.05 27.74 -15.74
CA PRO A 871 -25.36 26.46 -15.58
C PRO A 871 -25.25 25.61 -16.87
N ASP A 872 -26.14 25.81 -17.84
CA ASP A 872 -26.17 25.13 -19.13
C ASP A 872 -25.41 25.90 -20.24
N GLY A 873 -24.77 27.02 -19.90
CA GLY A 873 -23.96 27.84 -20.81
C GLY A 873 -24.74 28.88 -21.62
N ALA A 874 -26.03 29.13 -21.34
CA ALA A 874 -26.80 30.16 -22.04
C ALA A 874 -26.47 31.56 -21.49
N ALA A 875 -26.37 32.56 -22.37
CA ALA A 875 -26.00 33.92 -22.01
C ALA A 875 -27.05 34.60 -21.11
N LEU A 876 -26.61 35.21 -20.01
CA LEU A 876 -27.48 35.95 -19.08
C LEU A 876 -27.24 37.47 -19.16
N GLY A 877 -25.99 37.92 -19.11
CA GLY A 877 -25.65 39.34 -19.11
C GLY A 877 -24.19 39.59 -18.77
N GLU A 878 -23.80 40.86 -18.70
CA GLU A 878 -22.46 41.27 -18.31
C GLU A 878 -22.47 42.37 -17.25
N LEU A 879 -21.52 42.32 -16.31
CA LEU A 879 -21.15 43.47 -15.47
C LEU A 879 -20.07 44.28 -16.18
N ARG A 880 -20.25 45.61 -16.19
CA ARG A 880 -19.29 46.55 -16.79
C ARG A 880 -19.33 47.90 -16.12
N VAL A 881 -18.29 48.70 -16.35
CA VAL A 881 -18.29 50.10 -15.94
C VAL A 881 -19.06 50.94 -16.97
N VAL A 882 -20.06 51.69 -16.52
CA VAL A 882 -20.82 52.65 -17.32
C VAL A 882 -20.81 54.03 -16.68
N MET A 883 -21.20 55.03 -17.45
CA MET A 883 -21.43 56.39 -16.94
C MET A 883 -22.89 56.51 -16.51
N ALA A 884 -23.13 56.75 -15.22
CA ALA A 884 -24.47 57.05 -14.73
C ALA A 884 -24.96 58.42 -15.27
N PRO A 885 -26.28 58.67 -15.30
CA PRO A 885 -26.83 59.98 -15.67
C PRO A 885 -26.31 61.15 -14.82
N SER A 886 -25.83 60.88 -13.60
CA SER A 886 -25.18 61.84 -12.70
C SER A 886 -23.78 62.26 -13.16
N GLY A 887 -23.16 61.53 -14.09
CA GLY A 887 -21.78 61.70 -14.52
C GLY A 887 -20.77 60.85 -13.76
N ASP A 888 -21.21 60.03 -12.80
CA ASP A 888 -20.33 59.13 -12.04
C ASP A 888 -20.08 57.81 -12.80
N ARG A 889 -18.87 57.23 -12.64
CA ARG A 889 -18.58 55.88 -13.12
C ARG A 889 -19.16 54.87 -12.14
N ILE A 890 -20.07 54.03 -12.60
CA ILE A 890 -20.69 52.98 -11.80
C ILE A 890 -20.52 51.62 -12.46
N VAL A 891 -20.60 50.55 -11.67
CA VAL A 891 -20.68 49.18 -12.18
C VAL A 891 -22.15 48.86 -12.40
N ASP A 892 -22.50 48.48 -13.62
CA ASP A 892 -23.89 48.19 -13.98
C ASP A 892 -24.04 46.91 -14.81
N TRP A 893 -25.25 46.36 -14.79
CA TRP A 893 -25.63 45.14 -15.49
C TRP A 893 -26.17 45.47 -16.87
N THR A 894 -25.76 44.72 -17.89
CA THR A 894 -26.35 44.79 -19.22
C THR A 894 -26.72 43.39 -19.71
N PRO A 895 -27.98 43.14 -20.12
CA PRO A 895 -28.36 41.87 -20.72
C PRO A 895 -27.53 41.57 -21.98
N LEU A 896 -27.11 40.33 -22.12
CA LEU A 896 -26.43 39.85 -23.32
C LEU A 896 -27.47 39.44 -24.38
N PRO A 897 -27.09 39.41 -25.68
CA PRO A 897 -27.93 38.88 -26.74
C PRO A 897 -28.52 37.50 -26.41
N GLY A 898 -29.86 37.38 -26.54
CA GLY A 898 -30.57 36.12 -26.28
C GLY A 898 -30.81 35.80 -24.80
N SER A 899 -30.45 36.71 -23.88
CA SER A 899 -30.75 36.53 -22.45
C SER A 899 -32.25 36.48 -22.17
N PRO A 900 -32.72 35.54 -21.34
CA PRO A 900 -34.09 35.53 -20.85
C PRO A 900 -34.34 36.59 -19.76
N LEU A 901 -33.30 37.28 -19.29
CA LEU A 901 -33.36 38.24 -18.18
C LEU A 901 -33.15 39.67 -18.71
N THR A 902 -33.99 40.60 -18.25
CA THR A 902 -33.86 42.03 -18.57
C THR A 902 -33.21 42.82 -17.45
N ASP A 903 -33.43 42.41 -16.20
CA ASP A 903 -32.98 43.14 -15.01
C ASP A 903 -32.07 42.29 -14.12
N PHE A 904 -31.09 42.93 -13.46
CA PHE A 904 -30.14 42.24 -12.57
C PHE A 904 -30.81 41.50 -11.42
N GLY A 905 -31.90 42.06 -10.86
CA GLY A 905 -32.64 41.46 -9.73
C GLY A 905 -33.33 40.14 -10.08
N GLU A 906 -33.57 39.86 -11.37
CA GLU A 906 -34.21 38.62 -11.82
C GLU A 906 -33.29 37.39 -11.65
N LEU A 907 -31.98 37.60 -11.48
CA LEU A 907 -31.02 36.52 -11.18
C LEU A 907 -31.26 35.90 -9.79
N ALA A 908 -31.82 36.66 -8.84
CA ALA A 908 -31.89 36.27 -7.43
C ALA A 908 -32.71 34.99 -7.17
N GLY A 909 -33.71 34.73 -8.00
CA GLY A 909 -34.56 33.54 -7.92
C GLY A 909 -33.89 32.28 -8.50
N PRO A 910 -33.61 32.23 -9.82
CA PRO A 910 -33.08 31.05 -10.48
C PRO A 910 -31.60 30.77 -10.17
N TYR A 911 -30.79 31.81 -9.90
CA TYR A 911 -29.34 31.70 -9.72
C TYR A 911 -28.87 32.45 -8.46
N PRO A 912 -29.30 32.02 -7.26
CA PRO A 912 -29.11 32.79 -6.03
C PRO A 912 -27.64 33.06 -5.68
N HIS A 913 -26.76 32.09 -5.92
CA HIS A 913 -25.32 32.21 -5.61
C HIS A 913 -24.57 33.05 -6.63
N LEU A 914 -24.90 32.92 -7.92
CA LEU A 914 -24.39 33.81 -8.96
C LEU A 914 -24.82 35.26 -8.71
N TYR A 915 -26.11 35.47 -8.38
CA TYR A 915 -26.64 36.79 -8.02
C TYR A 915 -25.89 37.40 -6.83
N ARG A 916 -25.73 36.66 -5.72
CA ARG A 916 -25.05 37.17 -4.52
C ARG A 916 -23.60 37.53 -4.80
N PHE A 917 -22.87 36.69 -5.53
CA PHE A 917 -21.49 36.94 -5.93
C PHE A 917 -21.37 38.24 -6.75
N LEU A 918 -22.17 38.36 -7.82
CA LEU A 918 -22.15 39.54 -8.70
C LEU A 918 -22.66 40.81 -8.01
N ARG A 919 -23.64 40.68 -7.10
CA ARG A 919 -24.23 41.82 -6.38
C ARG A 919 -23.20 42.51 -5.51
N THR A 920 -22.39 41.75 -4.75
CA THR A 920 -21.33 42.34 -3.92
C THR A 920 -20.33 43.11 -4.78
N ILE A 921 -19.90 42.55 -5.91
CA ILE A 921 -18.98 43.21 -6.84
C ILE A 921 -19.59 44.50 -7.40
N LYS A 922 -20.88 44.47 -7.78
CA LYS A 922 -21.61 45.64 -8.31
C LYS A 922 -21.74 46.76 -7.27
N GLU A 923 -22.11 46.42 -6.03
CA GLU A 923 -22.37 47.36 -4.94
C GLU A 923 -21.08 48.00 -4.38
N ARG A 924 -19.96 47.27 -4.39
CA ARG A 924 -18.65 47.77 -3.92
C ARG A 924 -17.98 48.76 -4.89
N GLY A 925 -18.44 48.81 -6.15
CA GLY A 925 -18.08 49.86 -7.11
C GLY A 925 -16.89 49.54 -8.01
N VAL A 926 -16.40 50.57 -8.70
CA VAL A 926 -15.47 50.44 -9.84
C VAL A 926 -14.10 49.88 -9.45
N ASP A 927 -13.58 50.27 -8.28
CA ASP A 927 -12.25 49.83 -7.82
C ASP A 927 -12.26 48.32 -7.53
N THR A 928 -13.25 47.83 -6.79
CA THR A 928 -13.42 46.38 -6.51
C THR A 928 -13.66 45.58 -7.79
N PHE A 929 -14.51 46.06 -8.70
CA PHE A 929 -14.73 45.38 -9.99
C PHE A 929 -13.44 45.28 -10.82
N THR A 930 -12.64 46.35 -10.83
CA THR A 930 -11.34 46.36 -11.52
C THR A 930 -10.36 45.39 -10.87
N ALA A 931 -10.30 45.36 -9.54
CA ALA A 931 -9.43 44.46 -8.79
C ALA A 931 -9.81 42.98 -8.99
N VAL A 932 -11.10 42.62 -8.91
CA VAL A 932 -11.59 41.25 -9.19
C VAL A 932 -11.14 40.79 -10.57
N ARG A 933 -11.35 41.63 -11.57
CA ARG A 933 -10.96 41.37 -12.96
C ARG A 933 -9.46 41.11 -13.09
N GLN A 934 -8.62 41.94 -12.46
CA GLN A 934 -7.16 41.78 -12.49
C GLN A 934 -6.68 40.54 -11.72
N THR A 935 -7.29 40.23 -10.58
CA THR A 935 -6.99 39.03 -9.80
C THR A 935 -7.35 37.76 -10.55
N ILE A 936 -8.49 37.73 -11.27
CA ILE A 936 -8.85 36.61 -12.15
C ILE A 936 -7.78 36.42 -13.24
N ASP A 937 -7.36 37.49 -13.90
CA ASP A 937 -6.32 37.42 -14.93
C ASP A 937 -5.00 36.90 -14.37
N GLU A 938 -4.57 37.37 -13.19
CA GLU A 938 -3.35 36.89 -12.52
C GLU A 938 -3.43 35.40 -12.17
N ALA A 939 -4.51 34.95 -11.54
CA ALA A 939 -4.69 33.53 -11.20
C ALA A 939 -4.67 32.65 -12.47
N LEU A 940 -5.27 33.10 -13.56
CA LEU A 940 -5.23 32.37 -14.84
C LEU A 940 -3.84 32.30 -15.49
N THR A 941 -2.86 33.09 -15.02
CA THR A 941 -1.46 32.94 -15.48
C THR A 941 -0.72 31.80 -14.79
N THR A 942 -1.19 31.36 -13.62
CA THR A 942 -0.60 30.25 -12.87
C THR A 942 -1.29 28.92 -13.20
N ILE A 943 -2.59 28.95 -13.47
CA ILE A 943 -3.42 27.77 -13.79
C ILE A 943 -3.17 27.31 -15.24
N ASP A 944 -2.65 26.09 -15.45
CA ASP A 944 -2.42 25.50 -16.78
C ASP A 944 -1.73 26.51 -17.74
N PRO A 945 -0.46 26.91 -17.46
CA PRO A 945 0.21 28.01 -18.16
C PRO A 945 0.43 27.73 -19.65
N ASP A 946 0.48 26.46 -20.05
CA ASP A 946 0.59 26.02 -21.44
C ASP A 946 -0.70 26.30 -22.25
N GLY A 947 -1.84 26.43 -21.56
CA GLY A 947 -3.13 26.84 -22.12
C GLY A 947 -3.76 25.83 -23.10
N PRO A 948 -4.94 26.15 -23.66
CA PRO A 948 -5.55 25.34 -24.73
C PRO A 948 -4.80 25.51 -26.07
N ASP A 949 -4.83 24.48 -26.92
CA ASP A 949 -4.21 24.48 -28.27
C ASP A 949 -4.63 25.67 -29.16
N ASP A 950 -5.78 26.31 -28.92
CA ASP A 950 -6.23 27.52 -29.63
C ASP A 950 -5.96 28.80 -28.81
N THR A 951 -4.76 29.35 -29.01
CA THR A 951 -4.19 30.48 -28.26
C THR A 951 -4.86 31.81 -28.61
N ALA A 952 -5.50 31.95 -29.78
CA ALA A 952 -5.94 33.24 -30.31
C ALA A 952 -7.26 33.75 -29.68
N LEU A 953 -8.22 32.86 -29.41
CA LEU A 953 -9.52 33.24 -28.86
C LEU A 953 -9.46 33.45 -27.34
N SER A 954 -8.74 32.56 -26.64
CA SER A 954 -8.51 32.62 -25.19
C SER A 954 -7.78 33.90 -24.78
N PHE A 955 -6.94 34.45 -25.68
CA PHE A 955 -6.28 35.73 -25.47
C PHE A 955 -7.25 36.92 -25.45
N LEU A 956 -8.27 36.93 -26.32
CA LEU A 956 -9.21 38.06 -26.48
C LEU A 956 -10.41 37.97 -25.53
N ALA A 957 -10.99 36.78 -25.37
CA ALA A 957 -12.23 36.55 -24.63
C ALA A 957 -12.03 36.07 -23.18
N GLY A 958 -10.79 35.74 -22.79
CA GLY A 958 -10.50 35.07 -21.51
C GLY A 958 -10.89 33.59 -21.52
N ARG A 959 -10.73 32.92 -20.37
CA ARG A 959 -11.12 31.51 -20.15
C ARG A 959 -12.44 31.44 -19.38
N PRO A 960 -13.41 30.57 -19.75
CA PRO A 960 -14.62 30.37 -18.98
C PRO A 960 -14.33 29.73 -17.62
N LEU A 961 -14.72 30.41 -16.55
CA LEU A 961 -14.60 29.94 -15.17
C LEU A 961 -15.94 29.42 -14.67
N ALA A 962 -15.93 28.30 -13.96
CA ALA A 962 -17.11 27.73 -13.33
C ALA A 962 -17.27 28.27 -11.91
N LEU A 963 -18.47 28.76 -11.58
CA LEU A 963 -18.87 29.05 -10.20
C LEU A 963 -19.61 27.83 -9.66
N VAL A 964 -19.07 27.13 -8.66
CA VAL A 964 -19.52 25.79 -8.25
C VAL A 964 -19.78 25.72 -6.76
N ARG A 965 -20.81 24.97 -6.37
CA ARG A 965 -21.12 24.68 -4.96
C ARG A 965 -20.48 23.37 -4.51
N ALA A 966 -19.79 23.42 -3.37
CA ALA A 966 -19.14 22.26 -2.79
C ALA A 966 -19.24 22.26 -1.26
N ARG A 967 -19.04 21.08 -0.66
CA ARG A 967 -18.87 20.89 0.78
C ARG A 967 -17.52 20.27 1.05
N VAL A 968 -16.85 20.75 2.09
CA VAL A 968 -15.69 20.11 2.69
C VAL A 968 -16.02 19.64 4.10
N ASP A 969 -15.63 18.41 4.43
CA ASP A 969 -15.89 17.75 5.71
C ASP A 969 -14.78 16.73 6.03
N LEU A 970 -14.60 16.40 7.31
CA LEU A 970 -13.61 15.44 7.81
C LEU A 970 -14.33 14.25 8.46
N GLU A 971 -14.15 13.06 7.91
CA GLU A 971 -14.88 11.86 8.34
C GLU A 971 -13.94 10.78 8.88
N LEU A 972 -14.20 10.29 10.09
CA LEU A 972 -13.54 9.10 10.64
C LEU A 972 -14.20 7.82 10.13
N CYS A 973 -13.40 6.78 9.91
CA CYS A 973 -13.89 5.44 9.62
C CYS A 973 -14.42 4.79 10.91
N GLY A 974 -15.71 5.01 11.19
CA GLY A 974 -16.37 4.55 12.42
C GLY A 974 -16.04 5.43 13.64
N PRO A 975 -16.44 5.01 14.86
CA PRO A 975 -16.22 5.78 16.07
C PRO A 975 -14.73 5.95 16.39
N ILE A 976 -14.41 7.05 17.07
CA ILE A 976 -13.06 7.34 17.56
C ILE A 976 -12.55 6.23 18.50
N ARG A 977 -11.29 5.83 18.34
CA ARG A 977 -10.60 4.89 19.22
C ARG A 977 -10.57 5.40 20.65
N ARG A 978 -10.67 4.47 21.59
CA ARG A 978 -10.75 4.78 23.03
C ARG A 978 -9.62 4.12 23.81
N ASP A 979 -9.36 4.73 24.97
CA ASP A 979 -8.45 4.23 25.99
C ASP A 979 -8.86 2.83 26.46
N VAL A 980 -7.89 1.91 26.50
CA VAL A 980 -8.09 0.52 26.96
C VAL A 980 -7.35 0.23 28.27
N HIS A 981 -6.81 1.26 28.92
CA HIS A 981 -6.23 1.13 30.25
C HIS A 981 -7.23 0.52 31.23
N TRP A 982 -6.78 -0.32 32.18
CA TRP A 982 -7.68 -1.05 33.10
C TRP A 982 -8.76 -0.20 33.77
N ARG A 983 -8.44 1.06 34.13
CA ARG A 983 -9.39 2.00 34.76
C ARG A 983 -10.35 2.68 33.79
N ALA A 984 -9.99 2.75 32.52
CA ALA A 984 -10.75 3.42 31.47
C ALA A 984 -11.53 2.42 30.62
N VAL A 985 -11.07 1.16 30.51
CA VAL A 985 -11.55 0.25 29.47
C VAL A 985 -13.06 0.06 29.54
N LEU A 986 -13.69 -0.12 30.71
CA LEU A 986 -15.15 -0.27 30.81
C LEU A 986 -15.93 1.05 30.69
N SER A 987 -15.31 2.16 31.09
CA SER A 987 -15.92 3.51 31.12
C SER A 987 -14.92 4.55 30.63
N PRO A 988 -14.63 4.57 29.31
CA PRO A 988 -13.54 5.40 28.78
C PRO A 988 -13.90 6.89 28.87
N PRO A 989 -12.90 7.77 29.10
CA PRO A 989 -13.12 9.21 29.07
C PRO A 989 -13.57 9.66 27.67
N THR A 990 -14.24 10.81 27.60
CA THR A 990 -14.65 11.42 26.32
C THR A 990 -13.40 11.84 25.53
N PRO A 991 -13.21 11.36 24.29
CA PRO A 991 -12.07 11.74 23.46
C PRO A 991 -12.10 13.22 23.09
N GLN A 992 -10.93 13.85 23.03
CA GLN A 992 -10.80 15.28 22.71
C GLN A 992 -10.52 15.55 21.23
N MET A 993 -9.77 14.66 20.56
CA MET A 993 -9.32 14.83 19.19
C MET A 993 -10.44 15.10 18.18
N PRO A 994 -11.65 14.51 18.28
CA PRO A 994 -12.72 14.84 17.36
C PRO A 994 -13.07 16.33 17.30
N THR A 995 -12.77 17.13 18.34
CA THR A 995 -13.04 18.57 18.36
C THR A 995 -11.84 19.42 17.96
N TYR A 996 -10.70 18.82 17.60
CA TYR A 996 -9.51 19.56 17.19
C TYR A 996 -9.75 20.23 15.83
N PRO A 997 -9.50 21.54 15.71
CA PRO A 997 -9.67 22.27 14.45
C PRO A 997 -8.43 22.08 13.57
N TRP A 998 -8.59 21.35 12.48
CA TRP A 998 -7.58 21.11 11.46
C TRP A 998 -7.71 22.15 10.35
N THR A 999 -6.59 22.75 9.97
CA THR A 999 -6.52 23.71 8.87
C THR A 999 -6.68 22.96 7.55
N ILE A 1000 -7.49 23.51 6.65
CA ILE A 1000 -7.65 23.01 5.29
C ILE A 1000 -7.36 24.16 4.34
N ARG A 1001 -6.24 24.06 3.61
CA ARG A 1001 -5.89 25.02 2.59
C ARG A 1001 -6.49 24.58 1.25
N LEU A 1002 -7.23 25.46 0.59
CA LEU A 1002 -7.80 25.22 -0.73
C LEU A 1002 -6.97 25.96 -1.78
N GLY A 1003 -6.49 25.23 -2.78
CA GLY A 1003 -5.66 25.78 -3.85
C GLY A 1003 -4.26 26.22 -3.42
N GLU A 1004 -3.31 26.11 -4.34
CA GLU A 1004 -1.93 26.53 -4.17
C GLU A 1004 -1.42 27.19 -5.44
N ALA A 1005 -1.04 28.47 -5.38
CA ALA A 1005 -0.70 29.26 -6.57
C ALA A 1005 0.47 28.70 -7.42
N PRO A 1006 1.53 28.13 -6.81
CA PRO A 1006 2.58 27.44 -7.57
C PRO A 1006 2.10 26.20 -8.33
N MET A 1007 1.04 25.52 -7.86
CA MET A 1007 0.54 24.30 -8.50
C MET A 1007 -0.24 24.64 -9.76
N THR A 1008 0.36 24.33 -10.91
CA THR A 1008 -0.21 24.59 -12.23
C THR A 1008 -1.38 23.68 -12.57
N ASP A 1009 -1.50 22.54 -11.87
CA ASP A 1009 -2.61 21.59 -11.97
C ASP A 1009 -3.78 21.88 -11.02
N ASP A 1010 -3.70 22.97 -10.24
CA ASP A 1010 -4.79 23.52 -9.45
C ASP A 1010 -5.56 24.60 -10.23
N GLY A 1011 -6.87 24.45 -10.35
CA GLY A 1011 -7.73 25.35 -11.12
C GLY A 1011 -8.28 26.54 -10.34
N LEU A 1012 -8.07 26.62 -9.02
CA LEU A 1012 -8.77 27.55 -8.15
C LEU A 1012 -8.33 28.99 -8.38
N VAL A 1013 -9.30 29.88 -8.63
CA VAL A 1013 -9.08 31.33 -8.59
C VAL A 1013 -9.35 31.87 -7.19
N GLY A 1014 -10.45 31.39 -6.59
CA GLY A 1014 -10.83 31.76 -5.24
C GLY A 1014 -12.15 31.14 -4.79
N TYR A 1015 -12.53 31.39 -3.54
CA TYR A 1015 -13.77 30.85 -2.97
C TYR A 1015 -14.47 31.80 -1.99
N VAL A 1016 -15.76 31.59 -1.85
CA VAL A 1016 -16.60 32.16 -0.78
C VAL A 1016 -16.82 31.08 0.29
N LEU A 1017 -16.57 31.42 1.54
CA LEU A 1017 -16.73 30.51 2.69
C LEU A 1017 -18.09 30.73 3.37
N ASN A 1018 -18.85 29.66 3.57
CA ASN A 1018 -20.10 29.63 4.36
C ASN A 1018 -21.12 30.70 3.96
N ASP A 1019 -21.32 30.88 2.65
CA ASP A 1019 -22.24 31.88 2.07
C ASP A 1019 -21.90 33.35 2.41
N ASP A 1020 -20.69 33.64 2.91
CA ASP A 1020 -20.21 35.00 3.21
C ASP A 1020 -19.73 35.72 1.95
N TYR A 1021 -20.67 36.10 1.08
CA TYR A 1021 -20.40 36.80 -0.17
C TYR A 1021 -19.83 38.22 -0.01
N ASP A 1022 -19.65 38.72 1.22
CA ASP A 1022 -18.94 39.98 1.48
C ASP A 1022 -17.42 39.81 1.46
N HIS A 1023 -16.93 38.57 1.35
CA HIS A 1023 -15.53 38.24 1.27
C HIS A 1023 -15.26 37.15 0.22
N PHE A 1024 -14.18 37.32 -0.55
CA PHE A 1024 -13.73 36.37 -1.54
C PHE A 1024 -12.25 36.04 -1.29
N GLU A 1025 -12.01 34.79 -0.92
CA GLU A 1025 -10.69 34.23 -0.65
C GLU A 1025 -10.00 33.94 -1.99
N THR A 1026 -8.81 34.47 -2.20
CA THR A 1026 -8.11 34.44 -3.49
C THR A 1026 -6.79 33.68 -3.38
N VAL A 1027 -6.48 32.84 -4.37
CA VAL A 1027 -5.25 32.02 -4.40
C VAL A 1027 -4.00 32.87 -4.58
N VAL A 1028 -4.11 33.94 -5.37
CA VAL A 1028 -3.06 34.94 -5.58
C VAL A 1028 -3.31 36.20 -4.77
N ASP A 1029 -2.26 36.97 -4.52
CA ASP A 1029 -2.41 38.27 -3.87
C ASP A 1029 -3.28 39.22 -4.72
N PRO A 1030 -4.29 39.89 -4.13
CA PRO A 1030 -5.17 40.79 -4.87
C PRO A 1030 -4.44 41.93 -5.57
N ARG A 1031 -4.78 42.18 -6.85
CA ARG A 1031 -4.25 43.28 -7.64
C ARG A 1031 -5.16 44.51 -7.48
N GLY A 1032 -4.66 45.56 -6.81
CA GLY A 1032 -5.36 46.84 -6.66
C GLY A 1032 -6.21 46.98 -5.38
N PRO A 1033 -6.77 48.17 -5.12
CA PRO A 1033 -7.51 48.47 -3.89
C PRO A 1033 -8.92 47.85 -3.94
N ALA A 1034 -9.07 46.64 -3.42
CA ALA A 1034 -10.39 45.98 -3.28
C ALA A 1034 -11.04 46.15 -1.90
N GLY A 1035 -10.41 46.92 -1.00
CA GLY A 1035 -10.84 47.01 0.40
C GLY A 1035 -10.65 45.68 1.13
N ASP A 1036 -11.66 45.27 1.88
CA ASP A 1036 -11.71 43.99 2.62
C ASP A 1036 -12.34 42.83 1.82
N TYR A 1037 -12.85 43.08 0.61
CA TYR A 1037 -13.55 42.07 -0.19
C TYR A 1037 -12.63 40.96 -0.68
N LEU A 1038 -11.53 41.30 -1.38
CA LEU A 1038 -10.55 40.31 -1.85
C LEU A 1038 -9.53 40.05 -0.73
N ARG A 1039 -9.46 38.81 -0.25
CA ARG A 1039 -8.53 38.38 0.80
C ARG A 1039 -7.61 37.29 0.24
N PRO A 1040 -6.28 37.43 0.29
CA PRO A 1040 -5.41 36.32 -0.08
C PRO A 1040 -5.58 35.19 0.93
N ILE A 1041 -5.70 33.94 0.45
CA ILE A 1041 -5.83 32.73 1.29
C ILE A 1041 -4.69 32.65 2.30
N GLY A 1042 -3.49 33.09 1.91
CA GLY A 1042 -2.30 33.10 2.76
C GLY A 1042 -1.93 31.67 3.17
N ASP A 1043 -1.75 31.45 4.47
CA ASP A 1043 -1.46 30.14 5.05
C ASP A 1043 -2.69 29.20 5.10
N GLY A 1044 -3.89 29.64 4.68
CA GLY A 1044 -5.10 28.82 4.72
C GLY A 1044 -5.76 28.71 6.09
N SER A 1045 -5.27 29.43 7.11
CA SER A 1045 -5.76 29.37 8.50
C SER A 1045 -7.23 29.74 8.72
N ARG A 1046 -7.93 30.30 7.71
CA ARG A 1046 -9.34 30.69 7.80
C ARG A 1046 -10.31 29.52 7.72
N LEU A 1047 -9.98 28.47 6.98
CA LEU A 1047 -10.81 27.28 6.88
C LEU A 1047 -10.27 26.22 7.84
N ARG A 1048 -11.02 25.95 8.91
CA ARG A 1048 -10.67 24.94 9.90
C ARG A 1048 -11.87 24.08 10.21
N LEU A 1049 -11.71 22.76 10.17
CA LEU A 1049 -12.77 21.78 10.44
C LEU A 1049 -12.31 20.75 11.47
N SER A 1050 -13.26 20.05 12.08
CA SER A 1050 -13.01 19.01 13.07
C SER A 1050 -13.71 17.70 12.72
N PHE A 1051 -13.28 16.59 13.31
CA PHE A 1051 -13.89 15.26 13.12
C PHE A 1051 -15.17 15.06 13.96
N ALA A 1052 -15.75 16.12 14.52
CA ALA A 1052 -16.92 16.05 15.39
C ALA A 1052 -18.22 15.67 14.64
N GLY A 1053 -18.18 15.61 13.30
CA GLY A 1053 -19.27 15.14 12.43
C GLY A 1053 -20.37 16.19 12.16
N GLU A 1054 -20.39 17.29 12.90
CA GLU A 1054 -21.31 18.43 12.68
C GLU A 1054 -20.61 19.64 12.04
N ASP A 1055 -19.29 19.58 11.88
CA ASP A 1055 -18.44 20.69 11.48
C ASP A 1055 -18.04 20.55 10.01
N ASN A 1056 -18.80 21.19 9.12
CA ASN A 1056 -18.52 21.23 7.69
C ASN A 1056 -18.47 22.66 7.16
N ALA A 1057 -17.77 22.86 6.04
CA ALA A 1057 -17.72 24.12 5.33
C ALA A 1057 -18.45 24.03 3.99
N ILE A 1058 -19.28 25.03 3.71
CA ILE A 1058 -19.95 25.19 2.43
C ILE A 1058 -19.19 26.22 1.62
N LEU A 1059 -18.87 25.88 0.37
CA LEU A 1059 -18.00 26.66 -0.49
C LEU A 1059 -18.73 27.05 -1.77
N THR A 1060 -18.54 28.30 -2.20
CA THR A 1060 -18.75 28.69 -3.61
C THR A 1060 -17.38 28.90 -4.24
N LEU A 1061 -16.96 27.96 -5.07
CA LEU A 1061 -15.65 27.96 -5.73
C LEU A 1061 -15.76 28.66 -7.08
N LEU A 1062 -14.80 29.53 -7.40
CA LEU A 1062 -14.57 30.03 -8.76
C LEU A 1062 -13.26 29.43 -9.26
N PHE A 1063 -13.32 28.61 -10.30
CA PHE A 1063 -12.14 27.90 -10.79
C PHE A 1063 -12.25 27.54 -12.28
N ASP A 1064 -11.12 27.24 -12.90
CA ASP A 1064 -11.08 26.72 -14.28
C ASP A 1064 -11.37 25.20 -14.27
N PRO A 1065 -12.44 24.74 -14.94
CA PRO A 1065 -12.85 23.33 -14.90
C PRO A 1065 -11.89 22.36 -15.61
N ARG A 1066 -10.83 22.84 -16.29
CA ARG A 1066 -9.80 21.98 -16.91
C ARG A 1066 -8.88 21.33 -15.86
N ALA A 1067 -8.69 22.01 -14.73
CA ALA A 1067 -7.83 21.58 -13.65
C ALA A 1067 -8.66 21.17 -12.41
N ALA A 1068 -8.06 20.43 -11.47
CA ALA A 1068 -8.72 20.07 -10.22
C ALA A 1068 -8.61 21.21 -9.21
N VAL A 1069 -9.47 21.23 -8.19
CA VAL A 1069 -9.22 22.04 -6.99
C VAL A 1069 -8.65 21.14 -5.91
N HIS A 1070 -7.49 21.48 -5.35
CA HIS A 1070 -6.85 20.71 -4.29
C HIS A 1070 -7.20 21.24 -2.90
N ALA A 1071 -7.26 20.32 -1.93
CA ALA A 1071 -7.47 20.61 -0.53
C ALA A 1071 -6.39 19.89 0.32
N VAL A 1072 -5.58 20.67 1.04
CA VAL A 1072 -4.40 20.19 1.78
C VAL A 1072 -4.62 20.34 3.28
N THR A 1073 -4.33 19.28 4.05
CA THR A 1073 -4.53 19.26 5.52
C THR A 1073 -3.36 18.70 6.32
N ASP A 1074 -2.31 18.15 5.67
CA ASP A 1074 -1.20 17.35 6.23
C ASP A 1074 -1.60 16.04 6.94
N ILE A 1075 -2.68 16.03 7.72
CA ILE A 1075 -3.17 14.84 8.44
C ILE A 1075 -3.80 13.75 7.56
N LEU A 1076 -4.16 14.11 6.31
CA LEU A 1076 -4.80 13.26 5.32
C LEU A 1076 -4.20 13.59 3.94
N PRO A 1077 -4.26 12.67 2.96
CA PRO A 1077 -3.85 12.95 1.58
C PRO A 1077 -4.57 14.15 0.98
N VAL A 1078 -3.94 14.78 0.00
CA VAL A 1078 -4.51 15.92 -0.72
C VAL A 1078 -5.83 15.51 -1.40
N GLY A 1079 -6.92 16.14 -0.98
CA GLY A 1079 -8.23 15.94 -1.61
C GLY A 1079 -8.32 16.68 -2.93
N GLN A 1080 -9.06 16.12 -3.89
CA GLN A 1080 -9.25 16.72 -5.21
C GLN A 1080 -10.73 16.83 -5.54
N LEU A 1081 -11.14 17.98 -6.08
CA LEU A 1081 -12.47 18.19 -6.64
C LEU A 1081 -12.37 18.46 -8.14
N ARG A 1082 -13.11 17.68 -8.94
CA ARG A 1082 -13.31 17.92 -10.37
C ARG A 1082 -14.81 17.95 -10.67
N VAL A 1083 -15.24 18.88 -11.53
CA VAL A 1083 -16.62 18.90 -12.02
C VAL A 1083 -16.76 17.81 -13.09
N PRO A 1084 -17.74 16.89 -12.97
CA PRO A 1084 -17.98 15.88 -13.99
C PRO A 1084 -18.17 16.48 -15.39
N GLU A 1085 -17.54 15.86 -16.41
CA GLU A 1085 -17.55 16.37 -17.80
C GLU A 1085 -18.94 16.64 -18.36
N ARG A 1086 -19.97 15.91 -17.89
CA ARG A 1086 -21.38 16.11 -18.29
C ARG A 1086 -21.89 17.53 -18.01
N PHE A 1087 -21.37 18.20 -16.98
CA PHE A 1087 -21.76 19.57 -16.63
C PHE A 1087 -20.88 20.61 -17.34
N VAL A 1088 -19.68 20.25 -17.77
CA VAL A 1088 -18.72 21.15 -18.43
C VAL A 1088 -18.93 21.18 -19.94
N THR A 1089 -18.90 20.01 -20.59
CA THR A 1089 -18.88 19.91 -22.07
C THR A 1089 -20.13 20.50 -22.71
N ALA A 1090 -21.31 20.21 -22.14
CA ALA A 1090 -22.57 20.72 -22.65
C ALA A 1090 -22.65 22.25 -22.55
N ALA A 1091 -22.23 22.81 -21.42
CA ALA A 1091 -22.23 24.24 -21.17
C ALA A 1091 -21.24 24.99 -22.10
N LEU A 1092 -19.99 24.52 -22.17
CA LEU A 1092 -18.98 25.13 -23.04
C LEU A 1092 -19.34 25.07 -24.53
N THR A 1093 -20.04 24.02 -24.96
CA THR A 1093 -20.50 23.88 -26.35
C THR A 1093 -21.61 24.88 -26.68
N ARG A 1094 -22.46 25.23 -25.71
CA ARG A 1094 -23.60 26.14 -25.88
C ARG A 1094 -23.24 27.62 -25.67
N MET A 1095 -22.07 27.89 -25.09
CA MET A 1095 -21.63 29.24 -24.74
C MET A 1095 -21.32 30.08 -25.99
N ALA A 1096 -22.04 31.19 -26.15
CA ALA A 1096 -21.80 32.15 -27.22
C ALA A 1096 -21.01 33.35 -26.68
N ILE A 1097 -19.89 33.70 -27.31
CA ILE A 1097 -19.05 34.82 -26.88
C ILE A 1097 -19.54 36.09 -27.56
N CYS A 1098 -19.87 37.11 -26.77
CA CYS A 1098 -20.40 38.37 -27.24
C CYS A 1098 -19.37 39.49 -27.06
N PHE A 1099 -19.00 40.16 -28.16
CA PHE A 1099 -18.13 41.34 -28.16
C PHE A 1099 -18.95 42.57 -28.50
N ARG A 1100 -18.89 43.61 -27.65
CA ARG A 1100 -19.59 44.86 -27.94
C ARG A 1100 -18.90 45.57 -29.09
N THR A 1101 -19.68 46.11 -30.02
CA THR A 1101 -19.12 46.83 -31.15
C THR A 1101 -20.04 47.96 -31.58
N GLY A 1102 -19.48 49.13 -31.85
CA GLY A 1102 -20.22 50.31 -32.26
C GLY A 1102 -19.64 51.62 -31.72
N PRO A 1103 -20.03 52.77 -32.29
CA PRO A 1103 -20.89 52.91 -33.46
C PRO A 1103 -20.18 52.51 -34.76
N LEU A 1104 -20.80 51.64 -35.57
CA LEU A 1104 -20.32 51.22 -36.89
C LEU A 1104 -21.30 51.67 -37.98
N LEU A 1105 -20.77 52.01 -39.16
CA LEU A 1105 -21.59 52.18 -40.37
C LEU A 1105 -21.73 50.82 -41.05
N ALA A 1106 -22.92 50.22 -41.00
CA ALA A 1106 -23.19 48.92 -41.61
C ALA A 1106 -24.52 48.95 -42.37
N ALA A 1107 -24.59 48.17 -43.47
CA ALA A 1107 -25.78 48.02 -44.29
C ALA A 1107 -26.13 46.53 -44.47
N PRO A 1108 -27.42 46.16 -44.48
CA PRO A 1108 -27.86 44.83 -44.86
C PRO A 1108 -27.51 44.51 -46.33
N ARG A 1109 -27.07 43.28 -46.57
CA ARG A 1109 -26.78 42.70 -47.88
C ARG A 1109 -27.51 41.37 -48.01
N GLN A 1110 -28.19 41.15 -49.13
CA GLN A 1110 -28.74 39.83 -49.41
C GLN A 1110 -27.62 38.84 -49.72
N ILE A 1111 -27.60 37.74 -48.98
CA ILE A 1111 -26.74 36.58 -49.24
C ILE A 1111 -27.62 35.37 -49.52
N GLU A 1112 -27.16 34.51 -50.41
CA GLU A 1112 -27.78 33.22 -50.67
C GLU A 1112 -27.24 32.20 -49.66
N THR A 1113 -28.15 31.62 -48.87
CA THR A 1113 -27.83 30.54 -47.92
C THR A 1113 -27.48 29.25 -48.67
N PRO A 1114 -26.81 28.27 -48.01
CA PRO A 1114 -26.53 26.95 -48.61
C PRO A 1114 -27.76 26.23 -49.16
N ASP A 1115 -28.95 26.54 -48.64
CA ASP A 1115 -30.24 25.99 -49.06
C ASP A 1115 -30.90 26.78 -50.21
N GLY A 1116 -30.22 27.78 -50.78
CA GLY A 1116 -30.70 28.60 -51.91
C GLY A 1116 -31.69 29.71 -51.53
N GLN A 1117 -31.86 30.01 -50.24
CA GLN A 1117 -32.71 31.13 -49.78
C GLN A 1117 -31.92 32.42 -49.66
N LEU A 1118 -32.46 33.52 -50.18
CA LEU A 1118 -31.92 34.86 -49.97
C LEU A 1118 -32.29 35.37 -48.58
N VAL A 1119 -31.29 35.67 -47.76
CA VAL A 1119 -31.45 36.26 -46.43
C VAL A 1119 -30.64 37.55 -46.32
N ASP A 1120 -31.13 38.51 -45.54
CA ASP A 1120 -30.39 39.73 -45.25
C ASP A 1120 -29.30 39.44 -44.20
N ALA A 1121 -28.06 39.80 -44.52
CA ALA A 1121 -26.88 39.65 -43.68
C ALA A 1121 -26.15 40.99 -43.51
N MET A 1122 -25.46 41.16 -42.39
CA MET A 1122 -24.68 42.36 -42.10
C MET A 1122 -23.28 42.27 -42.71
N ALA A 1123 -22.94 43.23 -43.56
CA ALA A 1123 -21.59 43.39 -44.10
C ALA A 1123 -20.68 44.09 -43.09
N ILE A 1124 -20.04 43.31 -42.20
CA ILE A 1124 -19.20 43.80 -41.11
C ILE A 1124 -17.90 42.98 -41.06
N PRO A 1125 -16.72 43.59 -40.82
CA PRO A 1125 -15.48 42.86 -40.62
C PRO A 1125 -15.61 41.85 -39.47
N ARG A 1126 -15.06 40.64 -39.65
CA ARG A 1126 -14.97 39.63 -38.59
C ARG A 1126 -13.50 39.28 -38.30
N PRO A 1127 -13.15 38.92 -37.06
CA PRO A 1127 -11.82 38.44 -36.73
C PRO A 1127 -11.48 37.19 -37.56
N ALA A 1128 -10.37 37.21 -38.31
CA ALA A 1128 -9.97 36.09 -39.17
C ALA A 1128 -9.41 34.89 -38.39
N THR A 1129 -8.96 35.11 -37.15
CA THR A 1129 -8.29 34.13 -36.29
C THR A 1129 -9.24 33.28 -35.46
N ALA A 1130 -10.54 33.59 -35.45
CA ALA A 1130 -11.54 32.94 -34.61
C ALA A 1130 -12.46 32.05 -35.44
N VAL A 1131 -12.45 30.74 -35.16
CA VAL A 1131 -13.26 29.74 -35.89
C VAL A 1131 -14.60 29.53 -35.18
N GLY A 1132 -15.71 29.65 -35.93
CA GLY A 1132 -17.07 29.49 -35.42
C GLY A 1132 -18.08 30.24 -36.28
N THR A 1133 -19.33 30.31 -35.82
CA THR A 1133 -20.41 31.00 -36.52
C THR A 1133 -20.55 32.43 -36.00
N TRP A 1134 -20.18 33.41 -36.81
CA TRP A 1134 -20.29 34.83 -36.46
C TRP A 1134 -21.65 35.43 -36.85
N SER A 1135 -22.26 36.19 -35.95
CA SER A 1135 -23.50 36.92 -36.19
C SER A 1135 -23.51 38.32 -35.55
N TRP A 1136 -24.26 39.25 -36.14
CA TRP A 1136 -24.47 40.60 -35.61
C TRP A 1136 -25.78 40.64 -34.85
N THR A 1137 -25.78 41.15 -33.62
CA THR A 1137 -26.99 41.30 -32.84
C THR A 1137 -27.11 42.71 -32.29
N GLU A 1138 -28.25 43.37 -32.50
CA GLU A 1138 -28.48 44.75 -32.04
C GLU A 1138 -29.83 44.88 -31.32
N PRO A 1139 -29.97 45.81 -30.37
CA PRO A 1139 -31.26 46.09 -29.76
C PRO A 1139 -32.13 46.87 -30.75
N PHE A 1140 -33.26 46.28 -31.16
CA PHE A 1140 -34.24 46.86 -32.08
C PHE A 1140 -35.65 46.69 -31.50
N ASP A 1141 -36.36 47.80 -31.31
CA ASP A 1141 -37.72 47.84 -30.73
C ASP A 1141 -37.87 47.10 -29.38
N GLY A 1142 -36.84 47.19 -28.53
CA GLY A 1142 -36.82 46.54 -27.21
C GLY A 1142 -36.52 45.04 -27.22
N GLN A 1143 -36.18 44.45 -28.37
CA GLN A 1143 -35.74 43.06 -28.50
C GLN A 1143 -34.39 42.95 -29.21
N TRP A 1144 -33.72 41.81 -29.08
CA TRP A 1144 -32.49 41.52 -29.80
C TRP A 1144 -32.79 41.06 -31.23
N ALA A 1145 -32.43 41.86 -32.23
CA ALA A 1145 -32.48 41.47 -33.63
C ALA A 1145 -31.14 40.86 -34.06
N ARG A 1146 -31.14 39.60 -34.47
CA ARG A 1146 -29.95 38.83 -34.84
C ARG A 1146 -29.87 38.63 -36.36
N TRP A 1147 -28.72 38.93 -36.93
CA TRP A 1147 -28.46 38.92 -38.38
C TRP A 1147 -27.21 38.08 -38.68
N PRO A 1148 -27.22 37.24 -39.73
CA PRO A 1148 -26.00 36.60 -40.24
C PRO A 1148 -24.95 37.64 -40.63
N MET A 1149 -23.66 37.30 -40.57
CA MET A 1149 -22.58 38.19 -41.00
C MET A 1149 -21.95 37.74 -42.32
N VAL A 1150 -21.53 38.72 -43.12
CA VAL A 1150 -20.69 38.52 -44.30
C VAL A 1150 -19.49 39.48 -44.24
N ALA A 1151 -18.30 38.98 -44.53
CA ALA A 1151 -17.11 39.82 -44.59
C ALA A 1151 -17.20 40.75 -45.83
N PRO A 1152 -16.91 42.06 -45.69
CA PRO A 1152 -16.82 42.95 -46.84
C PRO A 1152 -15.64 42.54 -47.73
N THR A 1153 -15.80 42.63 -49.06
CA THR A 1153 -14.70 42.44 -50.02
C THR A 1153 -13.98 43.77 -50.26
N ASP A 1154 -12.70 43.73 -50.66
CA ASP A 1154 -11.85 44.93 -50.85
C ASP A 1154 -12.43 45.95 -51.86
N ASP A 1155 -13.31 45.49 -52.76
CA ASP A 1155 -13.94 46.32 -53.81
C ASP A 1155 -15.34 46.85 -53.42
N GLU A 1156 -15.86 46.54 -52.22
CA GLU A 1156 -17.29 46.69 -51.88
C GLU A 1156 -17.58 47.41 -50.53
N ALA A 1157 -16.85 48.47 -50.18
CA ALA A 1157 -17.18 49.31 -49.03
C ALA A 1157 -17.64 50.74 -49.41
N PRO A 1158 -18.87 51.19 -49.02
CA PRO A 1158 -20.11 50.45 -48.83
C PRO A 1158 -21.14 50.72 -49.94
N VAL A 1159 -21.85 49.69 -50.43
CA VAL A 1159 -23.02 49.82 -51.34
C VAL A 1159 -24.31 49.63 -50.53
N GLY A 1160 -25.06 50.71 -50.31
CA GLY A 1160 -26.31 50.73 -49.53
C GLY A 1160 -26.57 52.08 -48.87
N ALA A 1161 -27.64 52.23 -48.07
CA ALA A 1161 -27.85 53.36 -47.16
C ALA A 1161 -27.33 52.96 -45.76
N PRO A 1162 -26.07 53.25 -45.41
CA PRO A 1162 -25.49 52.79 -44.16
C PRO A 1162 -26.15 53.49 -42.96
N GLU A 1163 -26.51 52.70 -41.95
CA GLU A 1163 -27.01 53.21 -40.67
C GLU A 1163 -25.92 53.12 -39.62
N ILE A 1164 -25.93 54.05 -38.66
CA ILE A 1164 -25.10 53.97 -37.48
C ILE A 1164 -25.71 52.90 -36.57
N ARG A 1165 -25.00 51.79 -36.39
CA ARG A 1165 -25.45 50.63 -35.62
C ARG A 1165 -24.51 50.37 -34.45
N SER A 1166 -25.09 50.00 -33.32
CA SER A 1166 -24.38 49.63 -32.09
C SER A 1166 -25.02 48.37 -31.55
N GLY A 1167 -24.20 47.37 -31.23
CA GLY A 1167 -24.68 46.04 -30.86
C GLY A 1167 -23.53 45.15 -30.41
N PHE A 1168 -23.67 43.86 -30.72
CA PHE A 1168 -22.73 42.80 -30.37
C PHE A 1168 -22.37 41.97 -31.60
N LEU A 1169 -21.09 41.67 -31.73
CA LEU A 1169 -20.59 40.54 -32.51
C LEU A 1169 -20.69 39.29 -31.64
N VAL A 1170 -21.50 38.32 -32.08
CA VAL A 1170 -21.73 37.07 -31.35
C VAL A 1170 -21.03 35.94 -32.10
N LEU A 1171 -20.19 35.19 -31.39
CA LEU A 1171 -19.51 34.00 -31.86
C LEU A 1171 -20.13 32.76 -31.21
N ASP A 1172 -20.82 31.96 -32.00
CA ASP A 1172 -21.39 30.68 -31.60
C ASP A 1172 -20.49 29.52 -32.08
N ASP A 1173 -20.70 28.33 -31.51
CA ASP A 1173 -20.02 27.08 -31.89
C ASP A 1173 -18.48 27.11 -31.77
N ALA A 1174 -17.93 28.06 -31.00
CA ALA A 1174 -16.48 28.25 -30.85
C ALA A 1174 -15.75 26.96 -30.41
N ALA A 1175 -16.33 26.22 -29.46
CA ALA A 1175 -15.79 24.97 -28.92
C ALA A 1175 -16.00 23.73 -29.83
N SER A 1176 -16.95 23.79 -30.77
CA SER A 1176 -17.24 22.71 -31.72
C SER A 1176 -16.34 22.80 -32.96
N ALA A 1177 -16.03 24.02 -33.38
CA ALA A 1177 -15.20 24.30 -34.54
C ALA A 1177 -13.71 23.98 -34.30
N THR A 1178 -13.22 24.16 -33.07
CA THR A 1178 -11.86 23.82 -32.62
C THR A 1178 -11.60 22.32 -32.58
N ARG A 1179 -12.58 21.49 -32.21
CA ARG A 1179 -12.42 20.01 -32.22
C ARG A 1179 -12.26 19.41 -33.63
N HIS A 1180 -12.75 20.10 -34.66
CA HIS A 1180 -12.66 19.64 -36.05
C HIS A 1180 -11.34 20.03 -36.75
N SER A 1181 -10.58 21.00 -36.22
CA SER A 1181 -9.26 21.36 -36.78
C SER A 1181 -8.13 20.46 -36.28
N ALA A 1182 -8.25 19.89 -35.08
CA ALA A 1182 -7.26 18.97 -34.49
C ALA A 1182 -7.24 17.56 -35.13
N THR A 1183 -8.24 17.23 -35.96
CA THR A 1183 -8.35 15.94 -36.67
C THR A 1183 -7.95 16.02 -38.16
N ARG A 1184 -7.22 17.07 -38.57
CA ARG A 1184 -6.68 17.22 -39.93
C ARG A 1184 -5.17 17.23 -39.99
#